data_AF-A0A3M1MMD7-F1
#
_entry.id   AF-A0A3M1MMD7-F1
#
_cell.length_a   1.000
_cell.length_b   1.000
_cell.length_c   1.000
_cell.angle_alpha   90.00
_cell.angle_beta   90.00
_cell.angle_gamma   90.00
#
_symmetry.space_group_name_H-M   'P 1'
#
loop_
_entity.id
_entity.type
_entity.pdbx_description
1 polymer ?
#
loop_
_entity_poly.entity_id
_entity_poly.type
_entity_poly.pdbx_seq_one_letter_code
_entity_poly.pdbx_strand_id
1 'polypeptide(L)'
;MRLTLRTLLAYRDGVLNPVDREDLHRRIQQNEVASNLLKRIERVSRELHGASVIVGKGPAADPNTLAAYLDDSLPKEQVAELERVVLASDHYLGELAQCHHLLATALNHPVKVPAHLRELGKKIGDPQLREEIKRELRTHKQAWRQSELLRSMIRADRPHSSDTSAGSSETQSPARLADDVIEDVELVGPGHPVGTPQSDSDAGMEPATASSEEQLSEPNELVQVQAPMMASAGESIREEGLDLESETLFREVPDYLRDEPGVAWRLPVAITVLAVILIALIWQAIGPWERVKELLAGNPGAAAPPSPMAEPSTADEETTAAGASDVPFGAAAADASTGGDSDAAQTDQETTQAISSSEPAKLPSTGSSVSNVVGGPGLDREGQTEPPPRTAAEGEFPEQSTATDLSDPSSAAGTGGGAGLVWAPSNEQEGMAVILTTGSGGELAAVEQGGAIPAGTTWVVPPNYRTTLRLPSGGEWTVGGPTRATLVKDAVAHVNAKLARALVTSNAASEKFLLTTPVGPFAIELVGAGSIVALDVGYRRRALGSLLDRTVFPPVVTIVAAKGRVRVTPSTQDGSASQAIELTLGEGLAAVGMERPKRFKLGRIPAWYRQSHSRPIDQLGAQDLARELAAARGDSLALAQRLRQLTEHRRPEAAAAAIQASLMLGDFEPMVRVLLREARFSAHWNPTLELAQQVLAATPEAASVVQDLFVQEFDQKGEAAYRAWTGQVVESPNQTLATLAGLLDDPQLAVRVVAAFALRQFTGRDFGYQPQFADRQTVLAIRRELSGGRVQPLAQFDVLWEQSP
;
A
#
# COMPACT_ATOMS: atom_id res chain seq x y z
N MET A 1 28.22 9.06 -20.61
CA MET A 1 27.96 8.23 -19.41
C MET A 1 27.05 8.94 -18.41
N ARG A 2 25.76 8.57 -18.35
CA ARG A 2 24.92 8.67 -17.14
C ARG A 2 25.41 7.71 -16.05
N LEU A 3 24.93 7.88 -14.82
CA LEU A 3 25.27 7.02 -13.69
C LEU A 3 24.12 6.04 -13.38
N THR A 4 24.20 4.83 -13.92
CA THR A 4 23.25 3.70 -13.69
C THR A 4 23.96 2.49 -13.05
N LEU A 5 23.23 1.48 -12.55
CA LEU A 5 23.85 0.29 -11.94
C LEU A 5 24.69 -0.47 -12.98
N ARG A 6 24.21 -0.59 -14.22
CA ARG A 6 25.00 -1.19 -15.32
C ARG A 6 26.35 -0.48 -15.54
N THR A 7 26.37 0.85 -15.57
CA THR A 7 27.62 1.62 -15.75
C THR A 7 28.60 1.45 -14.58
N LEU A 8 28.09 1.34 -13.34
CA LEU A 8 28.93 1.09 -12.15
C LEU A 8 29.56 -0.31 -12.15
N LEU A 9 28.83 -1.33 -12.60
CA LEU A 9 29.36 -2.69 -12.77
C LEU A 9 30.44 -2.75 -13.86
N ALA A 10 30.17 -2.12 -15.02
CA ALA A 10 31.15 -2.00 -16.11
C ALA A 10 32.42 -1.25 -15.70
N TYR A 11 32.30 -0.20 -14.87
CA TYR A 11 33.43 0.51 -14.29
C TYR A 11 34.24 -0.36 -13.32
N ARG A 12 33.57 -1.09 -12.42
CA ARG A 12 34.21 -1.95 -11.41
C ARG A 12 35.05 -3.05 -12.07
N ASP A 13 34.45 -3.78 -13.02
CA ASP A 13 35.11 -4.92 -13.69
C ASP A 13 36.02 -4.50 -14.86
N GLY A 14 36.20 -3.19 -15.07
CA GLY A 14 37.14 -2.67 -16.07
C GLY A 14 36.73 -2.87 -17.53
N VAL A 15 35.43 -3.00 -17.78
CA VAL A 15 34.81 -3.28 -19.09
C VAL A 15 34.74 -2.03 -19.98
N LEU A 16 34.85 -0.84 -19.38
CA LEU A 16 34.77 0.46 -20.07
C LEU A 16 36.04 0.83 -20.85
N ASN A 17 35.83 1.51 -21.99
CA ASN A 17 36.84 2.28 -22.72
C ASN A 17 37.55 3.27 -21.76
N PRO A 18 38.88 3.49 -21.86
CA PRO A 18 39.61 4.43 -21.00
C PRO A 18 39.03 5.85 -20.96
N VAL A 19 38.37 6.33 -22.02
CA VAL A 19 37.73 7.66 -22.03
C VAL A 19 36.50 7.68 -21.11
N ASP A 20 35.54 6.78 -21.35
CA ASP A 20 34.33 6.65 -20.52
C ASP A 20 34.66 6.32 -19.06
N ARG A 21 35.72 5.55 -18.83
CA ARG A 21 36.20 5.19 -17.50
C ARG A 21 36.64 6.42 -16.70
N GLU A 22 37.35 7.36 -17.31
CA GLU A 22 37.81 8.60 -16.66
C GLU A 22 36.66 9.58 -16.42
N ASP A 23 35.76 9.77 -17.39
CA ASP A 23 34.59 10.62 -17.20
C ASP A 23 33.62 10.07 -16.14
N LEU A 24 33.41 8.75 -16.09
CA LEU A 24 32.61 8.12 -15.04
C LEU A 24 33.34 8.09 -13.69
N HIS A 25 34.67 7.95 -13.66
CA HIS A 25 35.47 8.11 -12.43
C HIS A 25 35.26 9.50 -11.81
N ARG A 26 35.30 10.56 -12.64
CA ARG A 26 35.04 11.94 -12.21
C ARG A 26 33.62 12.12 -11.65
N ARG A 27 32.60 11.51 -12.28
CA ARG A 27 31.21 11.52 -11.75
C ARG A 27 31.08 10.76 -10.42
N ILE A 28 31.74 9.60 -10.27
CA ILE A 28 31.74 8.83 -9.02
C ILE A 28 32.44 9.59 -7.88
N GLN A 29 33.47 10.39 -8.16
CA GLN A 29 34.06 11.30 -7.16
C GLN A 29 33.13 12.45 -6.75
N GLN A 30 32.25 12.90 -7.66
CA GLN A 30 31.33 14.03 -7.44
C GLN A 30 29.99 13.61 -6.80
N ASN A 31 29.60 12.33 -6.88
CA ASN A 31 28.34 11.80 -6.36
C ASN A 31 28.60 10.83 -5.20
N GLU A 32 28.26 11.24 -3.96
CA GLU A 32 28.47 10.41 -2.77
C GLU A 32 27.63 9.12 -2.78
N VAL A 33 26.41 9.16 -3.34
CA VAL A 33 25.53 7.99 -3.47
C VAL A 33 26.17 6.94 -4.39
N ALA A 34 26.78 7.37 -5.50
CA ALA A 34 27.53 6.50 -6.40
C ALA A 34 28.74 5.85 -5.70
N SER A 35 29.53 6.66 -4.97
CA SER A 35 30.67 6.18 -4.19
C SER A 35 30.25 5.15 -3.12
N ASN A 36 29.14 5.40 -2.42
CA ASN A 36 28.63 4.51 -1.37
C ASN A 36 27.97 3.24 -1.94
N LEU A 37 27.31 3.32 -3.10
CA LEU A 37 26.82 2.13 -3.81
C LEU A 37 27.96 1.26 -4.33
N LEU A 38 29.04 1.83 -4.86
CA LEU A 38 30.21 1.04 -5.30
C LEU A 38 30.81 0.24 -4.12
N LYS A 39 30.99 0.88 -2.96
CA LYS A 39 31.45 0.22 -1.72
C LYS A 39 30.49 -0.89 -1.25
N ARG A 40 29.17 -0.69 -1.40
CA ARG A 40 28.16 -1.71 -1.09
C ARG A 40 28.28 -2.90 -2.03
N ILE A 41 28.38 -2.67 -3.34
CA ILE A 41 28.59 -3.70 -4.36
C ILE A 41 29.87 -4.50 -4.05
N GLU A 42 30.98 -3.83 -3.71
CA GLU A 42 32.23 -4.48 -3.33
C GLU A 42 32.09 -5.36 -2.08
N ARG A 43 31.49 -4.85 -0.99
CA ARG A 43 31.24 -5.62 0.23
C ARG A 43 30.44 -6.88 -0.08
N VAL A 44 29.27 -6.69 -0.67
CA VAL A 44 28.28 -7.75 -0.94
C VAL A 44 28.84 -8.80 -1.91
N SER A 45 29.64 -8.41 -2.91
CA SER A 45 30.28 -9.35 -3.83
C SER A 45 31.28 -10.31 -3.17
N ARG A 46 31.81 -9.97 -1.98
CA ARG A 46 32.74 -10.79 -1.19
C ARG A 46 32.02 -11.67 -0.16
N GLU A 47 30.72 -11.45 0.07
CA GLU A 47 29.91 -12.23 1.00
C GLU A 47 29.41 -13.50 0.27
N LEU A 48 29.76 -14.67 0.82
CA LEU A 48 29.35 -15.97 0.31
C LEU A 48 27.86 -16.21 0.62
N HIS A 49 27.02 -15.82 -0.33
CA HIS A 49 25.58 -16.09 -0.31
C HIS A 49 25.34 -17.56 -0.69
N GLY A 50 24.41 -18.22 0.00
CA GLY A 50 23.92 -19.55 -0.40
C GLY A 50 23.10 -19.46 -1.69
N ALA A 51 23.10 -20.52 -2.49
CA ALA A 51 22.34 -20.57 -3.74
C ALA A 51 20.83 -20.38 -3.47
N SER A 52 20.21 -19.44 -4.20
CA SER A 52 18.80 -19.12 -4.03
C SER A 52 17.89 -20.33 -4.35
N VAL A 53 16.81 -20.47 -3.59
CA VAL A 53 15.79 -21.51 -3.85
C VAL A 53 14.97 -21.05 -5.05
N ILE A 54 15.01 -21.80 -6.16
CA ILE A 54 14.38 -21.42 -7.43
C ILE A 54 12.84 -21.38 -7.30
N VAL A 55 12.33 -20.23 -6.86
CA VAL A 55 10.90 -19.91 -6.72
C VAL A 55 10.65 -18.64 -7.54
N GLY A 56 10.47 -18.80 -8.85
CA GLY A 56 10.33 -17.68 -9.81
C GLY A 56 9.18 -16.73 -9.46
N LYS A 57 9.51 -15.66 -8.73
CA LYS A 57 8.59 -14.61 -8.25
C LYS A 57 9.26 -13.25 -8.40
N GLY A 58 8.92 -12.53 -9.46
CA GLY A 58 9.46 -11.21 -9.77
C GLY A 58 10.73 -11.25 -10.62
N PRO A 59 11.11 -10.10 -11.23
CA PRO A 59 12.09 -10.05 -12.33
C PRO A 59 13.53 -10.40 -11.92
N ALA A 60 13.92 -10.16 -10.67
CA ALA A 60 15.25 -10.54 -10.17
C ALA A 60 15.39 -12.04 -9.84
N ALA A 61 14.26 -12.76 -9.70
CA ALA A 61 14.24 -14.20 -9.44
C ALA A 61 14.00 -15.05 -10.71
N ASP A 62 13.97 -14.41 -11.89
CA ASP A 62 13.97 -15.09 -13.19
C ASP A 62 15.36 -15.01 -13.85
N PRO A 63 16.06 -16.15 -14.03
CA PRO A 63 17.35 -16.17 -14.71
C PRO A 63 17.32 -15.63 -16.15
N ASN A 64 16.18 -15.70 -16.85
CA ASN A 64 16.08 -15.19 -18.22
C ASN A 64 16.06 -13.66 -18.27
N THR A 65 15.33 -13.03 -17.35
CA THR A 65 15.30 -11.56 -17.15
C THR A 65 16.66 -11.03 -16.70
N LEU A 66 17.34 -11.72 -15.77
CA LEU A 66 18.72 -11.40 -15.40
C LEU A 66 19.69 -11.53 -16.58
N ALA A 67 19.59 -12.62 -17.36
CA ALA A 67 20.42 -12.82 -18.55
C ALA A 67 20.19 -11.74 -19.61
N ALA A 68 18.94 -11.39 -19.91
CA ALA A 68 18.60 -10.33 -20.86
C ALA A 68 19.09 -8.94 -20.41
N TYR A 69 19.14 -8.67 -19.10
CA TYR A 69 19.77 -7.46 -18.57
C TYR A 69 21.30 -7.48 -18.70
N LEU A 70 21.91 -8.63 -18.44
CA LEU A 70 23.34 -8.93 -18.65
C LEU A 70 23.71 -9.12 -20.13
N ASP A 71 22.81 -8.79 -21.05
CA ASP A 71 22.97 -8.89 -22.51
C ASP A 71 22.45 -7.65 -23.27
N ASP A 72 22.03 -6.60 -22.53
CA ASP A 72 21.37 -5.39 -23.04
C ASP A 72 20.19 -5.64 -24.02
N SER A 73 19.55 -6.81 -23.92
CA SER A 73 18.37 -7.19 -24.70
C SER A 73 17.04 -6.97 -23.95
N LEU A 74 17.09 -6.66 -22.66
CA LEU A 74 15.92 -6.35 -21.83
C LEU A 74 15.30 -4.97 -22.19
N PRO A 75 13.96 -4.85 -22.32
CA PRO A 75 13.27 -3.57 -22.56
C PRO A 75 13.50 -2.52 -21.48
N LYS A 76 13.52 -1.23 -21.88
CA LYS A 76 13.92 -0.08 -21.05
C LYS A 76 13.10 0.06 -19.77
N GLU A 77 11.81 -0.25 -19.88
CA GLU A 77 10.83 -0.23 -18.81
C GLU A 77 11.17 -1.28 -17.74
N GLN A 78 11.61 -2.46 -18.17
CA GLN A 78 11.96 -3.60 -17.32
C GLN A 78 13.39 -3.48 -16.74
N VAL A 79 14.33 -2.86 -17.46
CA VAL A 79 15.68 -2.55 -16.95
C VAL A 79 15.60 -1.73 -15.66
N ALA A 80 14.79 -0.66 -15.66
CA ALA A 80 14.60 0.17 -14.47
C ALA A 80 13.78 -0.53 -13.36
N GLU A 81 12.97 -1.55 -13.67
CA GLU A 81 12.30 -2.37 -12.65
C GLU A 81 13.29 -3.33 -11.98
N LEU A 82 14.07 -4.07 -12.78
CA LEU A 82 15.07 -5.01 -12.31
C LEU A 82 16.13 -4.31 -11.45
N GLU A 83 16.68 -3.18 -11.90
CA GLU A 83 17.65 -2.41 -11.09
C GLU A 83 17.08 -1.98 -9.73
N ARG A 84 15.77 -1.69 -9.60
CA ARG A 84 15.15 -1.39 -8.29
C ARG A 84 15.15 -2.62 -7.37
N VAL A 85 14.73 -3.78 -7.87
CA VAL A 85 14.67 -5.02 -7.09
C VAL A 85 16.06 -5.48 -6.67
N VAL A 86 17.04 -5.39 -7.58
CA VAL A 86 18.44 -5.69 -7.31
C VAL A 86 19.03 -4.71 -6.28
N LEU A 87 18.82 -3.40 -6.43
CA LEU A 87 19.31 -2.42 -5.44
C LEU A 87 18.63 -2.55 -4.07
N ALA A 88 17.43 -3.14 -3.98
CA ALA A 88 16.73 -3.35 -2.71
C ALA A 88 17.19 -4.58 -1.91
N SER A 89 17.97 -5.49 -2.50
CA SER A 89 18.42 -6.73 -1.85
C SER A 89 19.93 -6.93 -2.04
N ASP A 90 20.67 -7.04 -0.93
CA ASP A 90 22.10 -7.38 -1.01
C ASP A 90 22.32 -8.73 -1.70
N HIS A 91 21.44 -9.72 -1.49
CA HIS A 91 21.56 -11.03 -2.14
C HIS A 91 21.50 -10.92 -3.68
N TYR A 92 20.49 -10.25 -4.24
CA TYR A 92 20.37 -10.06 -5.69
C TYR A 92 21.44 -9.11 -6.26
N LEU A 93 21.86 -8.10 -5.49
CA LEU A 93 22.99 -7.23 -5.84
C LEU A 93 24.30 -8.02 -5.91
N GLY A 94 24.50 -8.99 -5.03
CA GLY A 94 25.65 -9.91 -4.99
C GLY A 94 25.66 -10.89 -6.14
N GLU A 95 24.52 -11.55 -6.43
CA GLU A 95 24.41 -12.47 -7.56
C GLU A 95 24.63 -11.75 -8.90
N LEU A 96 23.97 -10.61 -9.14
CA LEU A 96 24.21 -9.81 -10.36
C LEU A 96 25.67 -9.34 -10.45
N ALA A 97 26.24 -8.88 -9.33
CA ALA A 97 27.63 -8.48 -9.25
C ALA A 97 28.60 -9.61 -9.62
N GLN A 98 28.39 -10.82 -9.10
CA GLN A 98 29.24 -11.98 -9.35
C GLN A 98 29.06 -12.51 -10.78
N CYS A 99 27.82 -12.57 -11.30
CA CYS A 99 27.55 -12.94 -12.70
C CYS A 99 28.23 -11.98 -13.69
N HIS A 100 28.12 -10.66 -13.47
CA HIS A 100 28.81 -9.66 -14.30
C HIS A 100 30.35 -9.83 -14.24
N HIS A 101 30.91 -10.08 -13.06
CA HIS A 101 32.34 -10.31 -12.87
C HIS A 101 32.84 -11.60 -13.54
N LEU A 102 32.05 -12.68 -13.46
CA LEU A 102 32.33 -13.96 -14.12
C LEU A 102 32.33 -13.83 -15.64
N LEU A 103 31.36 -13.11 -16.21
CA LEU A 103 31.33 -12.81 -17.66
C LEU A 103 32.52 -11.96 -18.09
N ALA A 104 32.84 -10.89 -17.36
CA ALA A 104 34.01 -10.06 -17.61
C ALA A 104 35.34 -10.83 -17.50
N THR A 105 35.43 -11.81 -16.59
CA THR A 105 36.61 -12.67 -16.43
C THR A 105 36.71 -13.72 -17.54
N ALA A 106 35.60 -14.37 -17.91
CA ALA A 106 35.55 -15.39 -18.96
C ALA A 106 35.82 -14.84 -20.38
N LEU A 107 35.57 -13.54 -20.60
CA LEU A 107 35.99 -12.84 -21.82
C LEU A 107 37.52 -12.65 -21.90
N ASN A 108 38.18 -12.47 -20.76
CA ASN A 108 39.63 -12.20 -20.68
C ASN A 108 40.48 -13.47 -20.52
N HIS A 109 39.91 -14.57 -20.03
CA HIS A 109 40.58 -15.85 -19.81
C HIS A 109 39.78 -17.02 -20.37
N PRO A 110 40.34 -17.84 -21.29
CA PRO A 110 39.61 -18.95 -21.90
C PRO A 110 39.27 -20.03 -20.86
N VAL A 111 37.98 -20.32 -20.72
CA VAL A 111 37.46 -21.19 -19.66
C VAL A 111 37.72 -22.66 -20.01
N LYS A 112 38.54 -23.34 -19.18
CA LYS A 112 38.78 -24.79 -19.30
C LYS A 112 37.58 -25.57 -18.77
N VAL A 113 36.67 -25.99 -19.66
CA VAL A 113 35.50 -26.82 -19.31
C VAL A 113 35.88 -28.31 -19.28
N PRO A 114 35.78 -29.02 -18.13
CA PRO A 114 36.10 -30.44 -18.02
C PRO A 114 35.29 -31.33 -18.98
N ALA A 115 35.90 -32.43 -19.45
CA ALA A 115 35.29 -33.33 -20.43
C ALA A 115 33.93 -33.90 -19.98
N HIS A 116 33.79 -34.30 -18.72
CA HIS A 116 32.55 -34.88 -18.20
C HIS A 116 31.35 -33.90 -18.28
N LEU A 117 31.55 -32.61 -18.00
CA LEU A 117 30.51 -31.58 -18.17
C LEU A 117 30.17 -31.34 -19.64
N ARG A 118 31.19 -31.42 -20.52
CA ARG A 118 31.03 -31.32 -21.98
C ARG A 118 30.20 -32.47 -22.54
N GLU A 119 30.37 -33.68 -22.00
CA GLU A 119 29.51 -34.83 -22.31
C GLU A 119 28.10 -34.67 -21.74
N LEU A 120 27.95 -34.22 -20.50
CA LEU A 120 26.65 -33.97 -19.88
C LEU A 120 25.83 -32.95 -20.70
N GLY A 121 26.46 -31.87 -21.15
CA GLY A 121 25.84 -30.89 -22.05
C GLY A 121 25.40 -31.51 -23.40
N LYS A 122 26.23 -32.36 -24.01
CA LYS A 122 25.86 -33.11 -25.23
C LYS A 122 24.66 -34.05 -24.97
N LYS A 123 24.68 -34.81 -23.87
CA LYS A 123 23.60 -35.73 -23.45
C LYS A 123 22.27 -34.98 -23.19
N ILE A 124 22.33 -33.79 -22.60
CA ILE A 124 21.16 -32.89 -22.40
C ILE A 124 20.63 -32.29 -23.73
N GLY A 125 21.43 -32.30 -24.79
CA GLY A 125 21.00 -31.92 -26.14
C GLY A 125 20.15 -32.98 -26.85
N ASP A 126 20.23 -34.25 -26.44
CA ASP A 126 19.59 -35.36 -27.15
C ASP A 126 18.06 -35.39 -26.93
N PRO A 127 17.22 -35.35 -28.00
CA PRO A 127 15.78 -35.38 -27.87
C PRO A 127 15.22 -36.71 -27.32
N GLN A 128 15.92 -37.83 -27.52
CA GLN A 128 15.51 -39.14 -26.96
C GLN A 128 15.74 -39.16 -25.45
N LEU A 129 16.94 -38.78 -25.00
CA LEU A 129 17.27 -38.71 -23.58
C LEU A 129 16.38 -37.69 -22.84
N ARG A 130 16.00 -36.59 -23.50
CA ARG A 130 15.01 -35.63 -22.97
C ARG A 130 13.63 -36.25 -22.69
N GLU A 131 13.12 -37.13 -23.57
CA GLU A 131 11.84 -37.81 -23.28
C GLU A 131 11.98 -38.95 -22.27
N GLU A 132 13.16 -39.54 -22.12
CA GLU A 132 13.48 -40.50 -21.05
C GLU A 132 13.46 -39.80 -19.68
N ILE A 133 14.22 -38.71 -19.52
CA ILE A 133 14.26 -37.89 -18.30
C ILE A 133 12.86 -37.31 -17.97
N LYS A 134 12.08 -36.88 -18.98
CA LYS A 134 10.68 -36.47 -18.76
C LYS A 134 9.77 -37.63 -18.37
N ARG A 135 10.11 -38.89 -18.67
CA ARG A 135 9.35 -40.09 -18.26
C ARG A 135 9.66 -40.42 -16.80
N GLU A 136 10.93 -40.40 -16.42
CA GLU A 136 11.38 -40.57 -15.03
C GLU A 136 10.80 -39.48 -14.11
N LEU A 137 10.87 -38.20 -14.52
CA LEU A 137 10.24 -37.09 -13.78
C LEU A 137 8.73 -37.24 -13.67
N ARG A 138 8.05 -37.83 -14.67
CA ARG A 138 6.61 -38.13 -14.61
C ARG A 138 6.32 -39.24 -13.59
N THR A 139 7.06 -40.35 -13.60
CA THR A 139 6.91 -41.45 -12.63
C THR A 139 7.29 -41.03 -11.21
N HIS A 140 8.35 -40.26 -11.01
CA HIS A 140 8.76 -39.78 -9.69
C HIS A 140 7.73 -38.80 -9.10
N LYS A 141 7.14 -37.92 -9.94
CA LYS A 141 6.04 -37.03 -9.56
C LYS A 141 4.72 -37.78 -9.28
N GLN A 142 4.49 -38.94 -9.89
CA GLN A 142 3.38 -39.84 -9.56
C GLN A 142 3.61 -40.57 -8.23
N ALA A 143 4.80 -41.13 -8.01
CA ALA A 143 5.19 -41.75 -6.74
C ALA A 143 5.11 -40.77 -5.57
N TRP A 144 5.59 -39.53 -5.75
CA TRP A 144 5.45 -38.46 -4.77
C TRP A 144 3.97 -38.18 -4.45
N ARG A 145 3.11 -38.01 -5.45
CA ARG A 145 1.65 -37.82 -5.26
C ARG A 145 0.98 -39.02 -4.56
N GLN A 146 1.39 -40.25 -4.84
CA GLN A 146 0.89 -41.44 -4.14
C GLN A 146 1.34 -41.45 -2.67
N SER A 147 2.58 -41.04 -2.39
CA SER A 147 3.07 -40.90 -1.01
C SER A 147 2.33 -39.79 -0.24
N GLU A 148 1.98 -38.70 -0.93
CA GLU A 148 1.21 -37.58 -0.36
C GLU A 148 -0.24 -38.01 -0.05
N LEU A 149 -0.86 -38.78 -0.95
CA LEU A 149 -2.19 -39.38 -0.74
C LEU A 149 -2.18 -40.39 0.42
N LEU A 150 -1.20 -41.30 0.49
CA LEU A 150 -1.01 -42.23 1.61
C LEU A 150 -0.85 -41.47 2.94
N ARG A 151 -0.03 -40.41 2.97
CA ARG A 151 0.13 -39.53 4.14
C ARG A 151 -1.17 -38.82 4.52
N SER A 152 -2.03 -38.50 3.55
CA SER A 152 -3.34 -37.89 3.84
C SER A 152 -4.33 -38.90 4.42
N MET A 153 -4.38 -40.14 3.91
CA MET A 153 -5.21 -41.22 4.43
C MET A 153 -4.79 -41.63 5.86
N ILE A 154 -3.49 -41.81 6.11
CA ILE A 154 -2.93 -42.11 7.44
C ILE A 154 -3.25 -40.99 8.46
N ARG A 155 -3.51 -39.77 8.00
CA ARG A 155 -3.92 -38.63 8.84
C ARG A 155 -5.42 -38.55 9.08
N ALA A 156 -6.24 -39.17 8.22
CA ALA A 156 -7.69 -39.23 8.38
C ALA A 156 -8.14 -40.40 9.29
N ASP A 157 -7.42 -41.52 9.26
CA ASP A 157 -7.83 -42.78 9.91
C ASP A 157 -7.23 -42.98 11.31
N ARG A 158 -7.23 -41.93 12.14
CA ARG A 158 -6.83 -41.97 13.56
C ARG A 158 -7.99 -41.61 14.49
N PRO A 159 -8.75 -42.60 15.01
CA PRO A 159 -9.73 -42.34 16.06
C PRO A 159 -9.02 -41.88 17.35
N HIS A 160 -9.75 -41.13 18.20
CA HIS A 160 -9.31 -40.84 19.56
C HIS A 160 -9.63 -42.04 20.47
N SER A 161 -8.65 -42.52 21.22
CA SER A 161 -8.83 -43.47 22.32
C SER A 161 -7.79 -43.20 23.41
N SER A 162 -8.22 -43.31 24.68
CA SER A 162 -7.42 -43.01 25.87
C SER A 162 -6.68 -44.23 26.43
N ASP A 163 -5.72 -43.94 27.30
CA ASP A 163 -5.19 -44.74 28.42
C ASP A 163 -4.42 -46.07 28.19
N THR A 164 -3.14 -45.99 28.59
CA THR A 164 -2.46 -46.90 29.53
C THR A 164 -2.24 -48.38 29.17
N SER A 165 -0.99 -48.75 28.89
CA SER A 165 -0.18 -49.56 29.85
C SER A 165 1.26 -49.86 29.38
N ALA A 166 2.05 -50.38 30.32
CA ALA A 166 3.51 -50.59 30.33
C ALA A 166 4.12 -51.50 29.23
N GLY A 167 5.45 -51.38 29.05
CA GLY A 167 6.25 -52.38 28.30
C GLY A 167 7.72 -51.97 28.09
N SER A 168 8.62 -52.55 28.88
CA SER A 168 10.09 -52.49 28.73
C SER A 168 10.56 -52.97 27.32
N SER A 169 11.69 -52.52 26.75
CA SER A 169 13.03 -52.65 27.35
C SER A 169 14.13 -51.86 26.60
N GLU A 170 15.25 -51.70 27.31
CA GLU A 170 16.69 -51.65 26.91
C GLU A 170 17.04 -51.97 25.43
N THR A 171 18.12 -51.48 24.81
CA THR A 171 19.25 -50.56 25.13
C THR A 171 19.70 -49.92 23.77
N GLN A 172 20.63 -48.98 23.60
CA GLN A 172 21.88 -48.62 24.31
C GLN A 172 22.34 -47.21 23.88
N SER A 173 23.36 -46.67 24.55
CA SER A 173 24.15 -45.50 24.13
C SER A 173 25.65 -45.88 24.31
N PRO A 174 26.68 -45.11 23.86
CA PRO A 174 26.63 -43.82 23.16
C PRO A 174 27.70 -43.63 22.02
N ALA A 175 27.62 -42.47 21.35
CA ALA A 175 28.73 -41.59 20.93
C ALA A 175 29.85 -42.01 19.94
N ARG A 176 30.31 -40.95 19.25
CA ARG A 176 31.69 -40.58 18.80
C ARG A 176 32.15 -40.88 17.36
N LEU A 177 33.06 -39.96 16.98
CA LEU A 177 33.93 -39.86 15.82
C LEU A 177 33.28 -39.35 14.53
N ALA A 178 34.14 -38.67 13.76
CA ALA A 178 33.87 -37.95 12.52
C ALA A 178 34.79 -38.52 11.44
N ASP A 179 34.66 -37.98 10.22
CA ASP A 179 35.36 -38.43 9.01
C ASP A 179 34.89 -39.86 8.59
N ASP A 180 34.89 -40.27 7.33
CA ASP A 180 35.56 -39.75 6.13
C ASP A 180 34.79 -40.24 4.86
N VAL A 181 35.30 -39.91 3.67
CA VAL A 181 34.97 -40.50 2.35
C VAL A 181 33.54 -40.29 1.82
N ILE A 182 33.44 -39.44 0.79
CA ILE A 182 32.46 -39.59 -0.29
C ILE A 182 33.13 -40.46 -1.36
N GLU A 183 32.60 -41.65 -1.65
CA GLU A 183 32.82 -42.32 -2.93
C GLU A 183 31.69 -43.31 -3.27
N ASP A 184 31.27 -43.24 -4.54
CA ASP A 184 30.47 -44.13 -5.40
C ASP A 184 29.49 -45.19 -4.85
N VAL A 185 28.28 -45.16 -5.44
CA VAL A 185 27.39 -46.32 -5.61
C VAL A 185 27.00 -46.41 -7.09
N GLU A 186 27.64 -47.31 -7.84
CA GLU A 186 27.22 -47.64 -9.21
C GLU A 186 25.86 -48.34 -9.24
N LEU A 187 25.06 -48.01 -10.27
CA LEU A 187 23.81 -48.72 -10.57
C LEU A 187 24.08 -49.85 -11.57
N VAL A 188 24.08 -51.10 -11.09
CA VAL A 188 24.22 -52.31 -11.95
C VAL A 188 22.93 -53.14 -11.92
N GLY A 189 22.40 -53.45 -13.10
CA GLY A 189 21.19 -54.27 -13.29
C GLY A 189 21.44 -55.80 -13.27
N PRO A 190 20.38 -56.63 -13.21
CA PRO A 190 20.51 -58.05 -12.88
C PRO A 190 20.73 -59.00 -14.09
N GLY A 191 21.93 -59.62 -14.14
CA GLY A 191 22.22 -60.89 -14.85
C GLY A 191 22.41 -60.81 -16.38
N HIS A 192 23.10 -61.75 -17.04
CA HIS A 192 23.79 -63.00 -16.62
C HIS A 192 24.57 -63.56 -17.86
N PRO A 193 25.45 -64.58 -17.78
CA PRO A 193 26.67 -64.76 -16.96
C PRO A 193 27.89 -65.23 -17.83
N VAL A 194 28.88 -65.91 -17.20
CA VAL A 194 29.98 -66.76 -17.78
C VAL A 194 31.34 -66.10 -18.06
N GLY A 195 32.44 -66.76 -17.61
CA GLY A 195 33.75 -66.75 -18.30
C GLY A 195 34.97 -66.28 -17.50
N THR A 196 35.58 -67.14 -16.69
CA THR A 196 36.84 -66.90 -15.94
C THR A 196 38.13 -66.88 -16.81
N PRO A 197 39.28 -66.36 -16.29
CA PRO A 197 40.34 -65.78 -17.12
C PRO A 197 41.70 -66.51 -17.08
N GLN A 198 42.68 -65.98 -17.84
CA GLN A 198 44.15 -66.04 -17.62
C GLN A 198 44.72 -64.65 -18.05
N SER A 199 45.72 -63.99 -17.43
CA SER A 199 46.93 -64.42 -16.70
C SER A 199 48.04 -64.94 -17.66
N ASP A 200 49.35 -64.67 -17.50
CA ASP A 200 50.13 -64.05 -16.41
C ASP A 200 51.40 -63.33 -16.94
N SER A 201 52.02 -62.52 -16.07
CA SER A 201 53.48 -62.26 -15.94
C SER A 201 54.26 -61.56 -17.10
N ASP A 202 55.50 -61.07 -16.94
CA ASP A 202 56.39 -60.99 -15.76
C ASP A 202 57.38 -59.81 -15.82
N ALA A 203 58.10 -59.59 -14.71
CA ALA A 203 59.45 -59.02 -14.57
C ALA A 203 59.77 -57.63 -15.18
N GLY A 204 60.03 -56.65 -14.30
CA GLY A 204 60.65 -55.36 -14.64
C GLY A 204 62.10 -55.22 -14.16
N MET A 205 62.70 -54.04 -14.35
CA MET A 205 63.93 -53.63 -13.67
C MET A 205 64.02 -52.09 -13.56
N GLU A 206 64.52 -51.61 -12.43
CA GLU A 206 64.95 -50.21 -12.18
C GLU A 206 66.19 -49.82 -13.02
N PRO A 207 66.64 -48.52 -13.12
CA PRO A 207 66.38 -47.42 -12.16
C PRO A 207 66.17 -45.97 -12.68
N ALA A 208 65.42 -45.20 -11.87
CA ALA A 208 65.70 -43.82 -11.41
C ALA A 208 65.87 -42.60 -12.35
N THR A 209 65.55 -41.44 -11.75
CA THR A 209 65.88 -40.04 -12.14
C THR A 209 65.17 -39.40 -13.34
N ALA A 210 63.95 -38.94 -13.06
CA ALA A 210 63.45 -37.56 -13.25
C ALA A 210 63.30 -36.95 -14.67
N SER A 211 62.23 -36.14 -14.78
CA SER A 211 61.80 -35.27 -15.89
C SER A 211 60.91 -35.92 -16.96
N SER A 212 59.79 -35.23 -17.23
CA SER A 212 58.98 -35.33 -18.45
C SER A 212 58.27 -36.67 -18.74
N GLU A 213 57.29 -37.04 -17.91
CA GLU A 213 56.21 -37.90 -18.40
C GLU A 213 55.24 -37.08 -19.25
N GLU A 214 55.20 -37.37 -20.55
CA GLU A 214 54.15 -36.93 -21.46
C GLU A 214 52.84 -37.68 -21.14
N GLN A 215 52.02 -37.13 -20.23
CA GLN A 215 50.64 -37.58 -20.13
C GLN A 215 49.89 -37.28 -21.44
N LEU A 216 49.26 -38.31 -22.00
CA LEU A 216 48.53 -38.27 -23.27
C LEU A 216 47.54 -37.10 -23.32
N SER A 217 47.85 -36.13 -24.16
CA SER A 217 47.12 -34.86 -24.25
C SER A 217 45.85 -35.01 -25.08
N GLU A 218 44.72 -35.28 -24.42
CA GLU A 218 43.41 -35.04 -25.03
C GLU A 218 43.27 -33.55 -25.42
N PRO A 219 42.59 -33.22 -26.54
CA PRO A 219 42.48 -31.85 -27.03
C PRO A 219 41.56 -31.02 -26.13
N ASN A 220 42.14 -30.40 -25.11
CA ASN A 220 41.43 -29.51 -24.20
C ASN A 220 41.24 -28.12 -24.83
N GLU A 221 40.38 -28.11 -25.85
CA GLU A 221 40.06 -26.96 -26.71
C GLU A 221 39.60 -25.74 -25.89
N LEU A 222 40.30 -24.61 -26.10
CA LEU A 222 40.07 -23.36 -25.40
C LEU A 222 38.87 -22.63 -26.03
N VAL A 223 37.66 -22.94 -25.53
CA VAL A 223 36.43 -22.28 -25.99
C VAL A 223 36.44 -20.81 -25.58
N GLN A 224 36.61 -19.91 -26.56
CA GLN A 224 36.49 -18.47 -26.36
C GLN A 224 35.01 -18.08 -26.25
N VAL A 225 34.55 -17.78 -25.05
CA VAL A 225 33.14 -17.44 -24.78
C VAL A 225 32.85 -16.01 -25.21
N GLN A 226 32.08 -15.84 -26.30
CA GLN A 226 31.49 -14.55 -26.64
C GLN A 226 30.27 -14.28 -25.75
N ALA A 227 30.45 -13.49 -24.70
CA ALA A 227 29.34 -12.92 -23.92
C ALA A 227 28.78 -11.70 -24.66
N PRO A 228 27.50 -11.66 -25.08
CA PRO A 228 27.06 -10.71 -26.12
C PRO A 228 26.89 -9.26 -25.64
N MET A 229 26.84 -8.99 -24.33
CA MET A 229 27.00 -7.63 -23.76
C MET A 229 28.33 -6.95 -24.11
N MET A 230 29.30 -7.70 -24.67
CA MET A 230 30.58 -7.20 -25.19
C MET A 230 30.77 -7.46 -26.69
N ALA A 231 29.68 -7.54 -27.46
CA ALA A 231 29.73 -7.43 -28.92
C ALA A 231 30.19 -6.04 -29.42
N SER A 232 30.29 -5.07 -28.52
CA SER A 232 30.83 -3.73 -28.73
C SER A 232 31.81 -3.38 -27.60
N ALA A 233 32.97 -2.82 -27.94
CA ALA A 233 34.05 -2.53 -26.99
C ALA A 233 33.80 -1.23 -26.19
N GLY A 234 32.72 -1.22 -25.41
CA GLY A 234 32.23 -0.06 -24.65
C GLY A 234 31.33 0.90 -25.45
N GLU A 235 31.40 0.92 -26.79
CA GLU A 235 30.67 1.87 -27.65
C GLU A 235 29.13 1.72 -27.64
N SER A 236 28.56 0.63 -27.09
CA SER A 236 27.10 0.40 -27.09
C SER A 236 26.45 0.22 -25.72
N ILE A 237 27.07 0.61 -24.62
CA ILE A 237 26.40 0.58 -23.30
C ILE A 237 25.29 1.64 -23.30
N ARG A 238 24.03 1.20 -23.42
CA ARG A 238 22.88 2.10 -23.38
C ARG A 238 22.76 2.75 -22.01
N GLU A 239 22.58 4.08 -21.99
CA GLU A 239 22.37 4.90 -20.79
C GLU A 239 20.92 4.79 -20.25
N GLU A 240 20.47 3.55 -20.12
CA GLU A 240 19.08 3.16 -19.88
C GLU A 240 19.02 2.36 -18.58
N GLY A 241 18.16 2.82 -17.66
CA GLY A 241 18.12 2.37 -16.27
C GLY A 241 17.65 3.48 -15.32
N LEU A 242 17.80 3.25 -14.02
CA LEU A 242 17.63 4.24 -12.97
C LEU A 242 18.73 5.29 -13.06
N ASP A 243 18.32 6.56 -13.08
CA ASP A 243 19.24 7.69 -12.99
C ASP A 243 19.64 7.93 -11.52
N LEU A 244 20.80 7.40 -11.14
CA LEU A 244 21.35 7.46 -9.78
C LEU A 244 21.96 8.84 -9.45
N GLU A 245 21.85 9.82 -10.37
CA GLU A 245 22.08 11.24 -10.08
C GLU A 245 20.86 11.88 -9.37
N SER A 246 19.76 11.14 -9.17
CA SER A 246 18.56 11.61 -8.46
C SER A 246 18.28 10.86 -7.13
N GLU A 247 18.33 11.59 -6.00
CA GLU A 247 18.26 11.02 -4.64
C GLU A 247 16.92 10.33 -4.29
N THR A 248 15.85 10.58 -5.04
CA THR A 248 14.47 10.23 -4.65
C THR A 248 14.05 8.80 -4.94
N LEU A 249 14.85 8.00 -5.65
CA LEU A 249 14.44 6.69 -6.18
C LEU A 249 14.81 5.47 -5.31
N PHE A 250 15.59 5.64 -4.24
CA PHE A 250 16.32 4.56 -3.58
C PHE A 250 15.55 3.69 -2.54
N ARG A 251 14.24 3.90 -2.30
CA ARG A 251 13.57 3.37 -1.08
C ARG A 251 12.31 2.51 -1.23
N GLU A 252 11.69 2.39 -2.41
CA GLU A 252 10.38 1.73 -2.55
C GLU A 252 10.42 0.45 -3.40
N VAL A 253 10.71 -0.68 -2.76
CA VAL A 253 10.36 -2.04 -3.20
C VAL A 253 9.50 -2.66 -2.10
N PRO A 254 8.27 -3.14 -2.38
CA PRO A 254 7.36 -3.65 -1.36
C PRO A 254 7.92 -4.80 -0.52
N ASP A 255 7.56 -4.83 0.77
CA ASP A 255 8.09 -5.79 1.74
C ASP A 255 7.78 -7.26 1.41
N TYR A 256 6.72 -7.54 0.65
CA TYR A 256 6.36 -8.91 0.21
C TYR A 256 7.10 -9.38 -1.07
N LEU A 257 7.86 -8.49 -1.74
CA LEU A 257 8.81 -8.83 -2.81
C LEU A 257 10.25 -8.95 -2.28
N ARG A 258 10.44 -8.72 -0.97
CA ARG A 258 11.64 -9.09 -0.24
C ARG A 258 11.39 -10.47 0.36
N ASP A 259 12.27 -11.42 0.11
CA ASP A 259 12.25 -12.67 0.88
C ASP A 259 12.73 -12.36 2.31
N GLU A 260 11.79 -12.15 3.24
CA GLU A 260 12.14 -12.02 4.65
C GLU A 260 12.83 -13.32 5.14
N PRO A 261 13.94 -13.23 5.88
CA PRO A 261 14.48 -14.35 6.67
C PRO A 261 13.62 -14.65 7.91
N GLY A 262 12.29 -14.65 7.76
CA GLY A 262 11.28 -14.46 8.80
C GLY A 262 10.77 -15.71 9.53
N VAL A 263 11.40 -16.89 9.31
CA VAL A 263 10.94 -18.16 9.91
C VAL A 263 11.86 -18.66 11.04
N ALA A 264 13.16 -18.37 10.97
CA ALA A 264 14.17 -19.01 11.83
C ALA A 264 13.98 -18.76 13.34
N TRP A 265 13.47 -17.58 13.74
CA TRP A 265 13.44 -17.18 15.16
C TRP A 265 12.21 -17.67 15.94
N ARG A 266 11.15 -18.15 15.26
CA ARG A 266 9.95 -18.68 15.95
C ARG A 266 10.19 -20.08 16.55
N LEU A 267 11.05 -20.87 15.91
CA LEU A 267 11.38 -22.23 16.36
C LEU A 267 12.11 -22.27 17.73
N PRO A 268 13.20 -21.51 17.98
CA PRO A 268 13.85 -21.51 19.30
C PRO A 268 12.95 -20.96 20.42
N VAL A 269 12.05 -20.01 20.14
CA VAL A 269 11.08 -19.50 21.12
C VAL A 269 10.04 -20.57 21.47
N ALA A 270 9.53 -21.33 20.49
CA ALA A 270 8.65 -22.46 20.76
C ALA A 270 9.34 -23.56 21.59
N ILE A 271 10.62 -23.86 21.28
CA ILE A 271 11.42 -24.85 22.00
C ILE A 271 11.68 -24.41 23.46
N THR A 272 12.01 -23.14 23.72
CA THR A 272 12.25 -22.67 25.09
C THR A 272 10.96 -22.60 25.92
N VAL A 273 9.82 -22.21 25.33
CA VAL A 273 8.51 -22.30 26.01
C VAL A 273 8.17 -23.76 26.36
N LEU A 274 8.36 -24.70 25.43
CA LEU A 274 8.14 -26.12 25.68
C LEU A 274 9.06 -26.65 26.79
N ALA A 275 10.34 -26.26 26.80
CA ALA A 275 11.30 -26.65 27.83
C ALA A 275 10.93 -26.11 29.22
N VAL A 276 10.48 -24.86 29.33
CA VAL A 276 10.02 -24.26 30.60
C VAL A 276 8.78 -25.00 31.12
N ILE A 277 7.82 -25.35 30.26
CA ILE A 277 6.65 -26.16 30.63
C ILE A 277 7.09 -27.56 31.10
N LEU A 278 8.03 -28.21 30.40
CA LEU A 278 8.54 -29.52 30.78
C LEU A 278 9.23 -29.48 32.16
N ILE A 279 10.05 -28.46 32.42
CA ILE A 279 10.72 -28.25 33.71
C ILE A 279 9.68 -28.02 34.83
N ALA A 280 8.65 -27.22 34.59
CA ALA A 280 7.58 -26.98 35.56
C ALA A 280 6.81 -28.28 35.90
N LEU A 281 6.49 -29.10 34.90
CA LEU A 281 5.83 -30.40 35.09
C LEU A 281 6.73 -31.40 35.84
N ILE A 282 8.04 -31.44 35.53
CA ILE A 282 9.02 -32.26 36.26
C ILE A 282 9.09 -31.81 37.74
N TRP A 283 9.07 -30.50 38.02
CA TRP A 283 9.08 -29.99 39.40
C TRP A 283 7.80 -30.34 40.16
N GLN A 284 6.63 -30.26 39.51
CA GLN A 284 5.35 -30.69 40.10
C GLN A 284 5.31 -32.20 40.36
N ALA A 285 5.89 -33.03 39.47
CA ALA A 285 5.93 -34.48 39.62
C ALA A 285 6.90 -34.96 40.72
N ILE A 286 8.03 -34.29 40.92
CA ILE A 286 9.00 -34.61 41.98
C ILE A 286 8.48 -34.17 43.36
N GLY A 287 7.74 -33.06 43.42
CA GLY A 287 7.17 -32.53 44.66
C GLY A 287 8.20 -31.94 45.64
N PRO A 288 7.81 -31.66 46.90
CA PRO A 288 8.69 -31.05 47.88
C PRO A 288 9.86 -31.98 48.25
N TRP A 289 11.05 -31.40 48.28
CA TRP A 289 12.37 -32.05 48.31
C TRP A 289 12.61 -33.04 49.48
N GLU A 290 11.80 -32.97 50.54
CA GLU A 290 11.90 -33.88 51.70
C GLU A 290 11.60 -35.34 51.31
N ARG A 291 10.63 -35.61 50.42
CA ARG A 291 10.32 -36.98 49.96
C ARG A 291 11.48 -37.65 49.21
N VAL A 292 12.33 -36.86 48.56
CA VAL A 292 13.54 -37.36 47.88
C VAL A 292 14.57 -37.83 48.91
N LYS A 293 14.68 -37.16 50.06
CA LYS A 293 15.54 -37.59 51.18
C LYS A 293 15.03 -38.88 51.81
N GLU A 294 13.73 -39.01 52.02
CA GLU A 294 13.10 -40.22 52.58
C GLU A 294 13.35 -41.45 51.69
N LEU A 295 13.25 -41.30 50.36
CA LEU A 295 13.55 -42.37 49.41
C LEU A 295 15.05 -42.77 49.37
N LEU A 296 15.98 -41.84 49.61
CA LEU A 296 17.41 -42.17 49.76
C LEU A 296 17.77 -42.73 51.16
N ALA A 297 16.89 -42.62 52.15
CA ALA A 297 17.11 -43.07 53.53
C ALA A 297 16.50 -44.46 53.84
N GLY A 298 16.12 -45.23 52.81
CA GLY A 298 15.31 -46.45 52.95
C GLY A 298 15.94 -47.56 53.81
N ASN A 299 15.33 -47.83 54.97
CA ASN A 299 15.55 -49.03 55.76
C ASN A 299 14.41 -50.05 55.49
N PRO A 300 14.69 -51.29 55.05
CA PRO A 300 13.65 -52.22 54.59
C PRO A 300 13.03 -53.06 55.71
N GLY A 301 11.70 -53.21 55.73
CA GLY A 301 11.05 -54.20 56.60
C GLY A 301 9.51 -54.20 56.65
N ALA A 302 8.90 -55.22 56.03
CA ALA A 302 7.51 -55.70 56.22
C ALA A 302 6.33 -54.74 55.88
N ALA A 303 5.12 -55.21 55.58
CA ALA A 303 4.65 -56.47 54.95
C ALA A 303 3.20 -56.27 54.42
N ALA A 304 2.76 -57.12 53.49
CA ALA A 304 1.38 -57.18 52.96
C ALA A 304 0.41 -57.88 53.97
N PRO A 305 -0.94 -57.98 53.80
CA PRO A 305 -1.71 -58.12 52.54
C PRO A 305 -3.05 -57.31 52.41
N PRO A 306 -3.77 -57.38 51.26
CA PRO A 306 -4.97 -56.58 50.96
C PRO A 306 -6.31 -57.38 50.91
N SER A 307 -7.43 -56.71 50.62
CA SER A 307 -8.71 -57.30 50.17
C SER A 307 -9.58 -56.29 49.37
N PRO A 308 -10.55 -56.72 48.52
CA PRO A 308 -10.81 -56.03 47.25
C PRO A 308 -12.27 -55.65 46.90
N MET A 309 -12.40 -54.87 45.80
CA MET A 309 -13.46 -54.81 44.76
C MET A 309 -14.95 -55.11 45.07
N ALA A 310 -15.81 -54.19 44.62
CA ALA A 310 -17.09 -54.51 43.95
C ALA A 310 -17.48 -53.36 42.98
N GLU A 311 -18.07 -53.68 41.82
CA GLU A 311 -18.61 -52.71 40.84
C GLU A 311 -20.18 -52.80 40.80
N PRO A 312 -20.93 -52.42 39.72
CA PRO A 312 -21.70 -51.17 39.74
C PRO A 312 -23.21 -51.35 39.43
N SER A 313 -23.98 -50.24 39.37
CA SER A 313 -25.32 -50.24 38.77
C SER A 313 -25.71 -48.90 38.12
N THR A 314 -26.38 -49.04 36.97
CA THR A 314 -27.29 -48.15 36.22
C THR A 314 -28.53 -47.70 37.02
N ALA A 315 -29.37 -46.72 36.63
CA ALA A 315 -29.29 -45.61 35.63
C ALA A 315 -30.48 -44.61 35.85
N ASP A 316 -31.05 -44.05 34.76
CA ASP A 316 -32.26 -43.19 34.62
C ASP A 316 -32.07 -41.72 35.06
N GLU A 317 -32.22 -40.69 34.21
CA GLU A 317 -33.44 -40.11 33.57
C GLU A 317 -34.41 -39.47 34.59
N GLU A 318 -34.99 -38.27 34.41
CA GLU A 318 -35.60 -37.66 33.21
C GLU A 318 -35.45 -36.10 33.16
N THR A 319 -36.30 -35.37 32.43
CA THR A 319 -36.15 -33.93 32.08
C THR A 319 -37.44 -33.10 32.31
N THR A 320 -37.30 -31.76 32.31
CA THR A 320 -38.30 -30.69 32.00
C THR A 320 -38.74 -29.73 33.12
N ALA A 321 -38.81 -28.47 32.70
CA ALA A 321 -39.01 -27.25 33.49
C ALA A 321 -40.47 -26.90 33.80
N ALA A 322 -40.68 -26.04 34.81
CA ALA A 322 -41.44 -24.77 34.71
C ALA A 322 -41.59 -24.08 36.09
N GLY A 323 -42.01 -22.81 36.10
CA GLY A 323 -42.74 -22.22 37.24
C GLY A 323 -42.03 -21.11 38.02
N ALA A 324 -42.37 -19.87 37.69
CA ALA A 324 -41.87 -18.62 38.29
C ALA A 324 -42.30 -18.34 39.75
N SER A 325 -41.68 -17.29 40.32
CA SER A 325 -42.24 -16.25 41.22
C SER A 325 -41.69 -16.10 42.65
N ASP A 326 -41.77 -14.84 43.07
CA ASP A 326 -41.79 -14.25 44.42
C ASP A 326 -40.52 -14.18 45.30
N VAL A 327 -40.27 -12.95 45.75
CA VAL A 327 -39.43 -12.56 46.89
C VAL A 327 -40.35 -11.82 47.86
N PRO A 328 -40.26 -12.05 49.18
CA PRO A 328 -40.03 -10.88 50.02
C PRO A 328 -39.13 -11.10 51.26
N PHE A 329 -38.33 -10.07 51.54
CA PHE A 329 -37.95 -9.52 52.85
C PHE A 329 -37.89 -10.42 54.11
N GLY A 330 -36.72 -10.41 54.77
CA GLY A 330 -36.56 -10.77 56.18
C GLY A 330 -35.25 -10.18 56.73
N ALA A 331 -35.31 -9.47 57.87
CA ALA A 331 -34.15 -8.82 58.49
C ALA A 331 -34.22 -8.89 60.02
N ALA A 332 -33.08 -9.13 60.69
CA ALA A 332 -32.96 -9.03 62.15
C ALA A 332 -31.49 -8.94 62.63
N ALA A 333 -31.33 -8.33 63.81
CA ALA A 333 -30.19 -8.38 64.73
C ALA A 333 -28.87 -7.68 64.35
N ALA A 334 -28.26 -7.09 65.36
CA ALA A 334 -26.95 -6.44 65.41
C ALA A 334 -26.36 -6.68 66.82
N ASP A 335 -25.06 -6.43 67.04
CA ASP A 335 -24.50 -6.47 68.39
C ASP A 335 -23.27 -5.57 68.58
N ALA A 336 -22.99 -5.25 69.85
CA ALA A 336 -21.78 -4.68 70.46
C ALA A 336 -21.17 -3.36 69.92
N SER A 337 -21.09 -2.37 70.82
CA SER A 337 -20.18 -1.22 70.80
C SER A 337 -19.23 -1.26 72.01
N THR A 338 -18.23 -0.36 72.10
CA THR A 338 -17.84 0.41 73.34
C THR A 338 -16.54 1.22 73.15
N GLY A 339 -16.58 2.52 73.48
CA GLY A 339 -15.42 3.38 73.85
C GLY A 339 -14.55 3.97 72.72
N GLY A 340 -14.08 5.23 72.80
CA GLY A 340 -14.41 6.30 73.76
C GLY A 340 -13.52 7.56 73.64
N ASP A 341 -14.17 8.72 73.46
CA ASP A 341 -13.99 10.07 74.08
C ASP A 341 -12.70 10.45 74.89
N SER A 342 -12.29 11.73 75.02
CA SER A 342 -12.81 13.03 74.51
C SER A 342 -11.78 14.20 74.64
N ASP A 343 -12.20 15.41 74.23
CA ASP A 343 -11.79 16.77 74.71
C ASP A 343 -10.48 17.45 74.24
N ALA A 344 -10.34 18.79 74.27
CA ALA A 344 -11.26 19.94 74.07
C ALA A 344 -10.50 21.29 74.19
N ALA A 345 -10.90 22.34 73.44
CA ALA A 345 -10.77 23.78 73.81
C ALA A 345 -11.41 24.73 72.75
N GLN A 346 -11.90 25.91 73.18
CA GLN A 346 -12.40 27.02 72.33
C GLN A 346 -11.85 28.38 72.84
N THR A 347 -12.60 29.49 72.64
CA THR A 347 -12.39 30.89 73.12
C THR A 347 -11.21 31.68 72.53
N ASP A 348 -11.28 33.00 72.26
CA ASP A 348 -12.40 33.87 71.78
C ASP A 348 -11.89 35.31 71.43
N GLN A 349 -12.50 35.96 70.42
CA GLN A 349 -12.70 37.43 70.24
C GLN A 349 -11.45 38.39 70.29
N GLU A 350 -11.44 39.70 69.94
CA GLU A 350 -12.45 40.75 69.65
C GLU A 350 -12.08 41.69 68.45
N THR A 351 -13.13 42.18 67.75
CA THR A 351 -13.49 43.59 67.42
C THR A 351 -12.37 44.64 67.10
N THR A 352 -12.39 45.42 66.00
CA THR A 352 -13.33 46.56 65.78
C THR A 352 -13.36 47.14 64.34
N GLN A 353 -14.59 47.44 63.89
CA GLN A 353 -15.17 48.35 62.85
C GLN A 353 -14.26 49.39 62.12
N ALA A 354 -14.60 49.99 60.96
CA ALA A 354 -15.86 50.17 60.20
C ALA A 354 -15.53 50.33 58.66
N ILE A 355 -16.30 50.80 57.65
CA ILE A 355 -17.67 51.32 57.35
C ILE A 355 -17.79 51.32 55.78
N SER A 356 -18.90 51.30 55.02
CA SER A 356 -20.36 51.28 55.25
C SER A 356 -21.16 50.71 54.03
N SER A 357 -22.49 50.63 54.18
CA SER A 357 -23.68 50.72 53.28
C SER A 357 -23.53 51.20 51.81
N SER A 358 -24.45 50.94 50.84
CA SER A 358 -25.81 50.30 50.75
C SER A 358 -26.22 50.19 49.24
N GLU A 359 -27.31 49.58 48.72
CA GLU A 359 -28.30 48.52 49.11
C GLU A 359 -29.21 48.18 47.87
N PRO A 360 -29.77 46.95 47.68
CA PRO A 360 -30.44 46.54 46.42
C PRO A 360 -31.99 46.31 46.48
N ALA A 361 -32.70 46.27 45.34
CA ALA A 361 -34.15 45.99 45.25
C ALA A 361 -34.64 45.26 43.97
N LYS A 362 -35.92 44.83 43.97
CA LYS A 362 -36.53 43.75 43.14
C LYS A 362 -37.28 44.17 41.84
N LEU A 363 -37.47 43.17 40.98
CA LEU A 363 -38.61 42.86 40.05
C LEU A 363 -39.99 43.48 40.41
N PRO A 364 -40.90 43.78 39.43
CA PRO A 364 -41.66 42.72 38.71
C PRO A 364 -41.99 43.04 37.22
N SER A 365 -43.12 42.53 36.69
CA SER A 365 -43.38 42.21 35.27
C SER A 365 -44.54 42.98 34.61
N THR A 366 -44.66 42.79 33.27
CA THR A 366 -45.88 42.92 32.42
C THR A 366 -46.59 44.28 32.31
N GLY A 367 -46.69 44.81 31.08
CA GLY A 367 -47.52 45.95 30.71
C GLY A 367 -47.54 46.15 29.18
N SER A 368 -48.61 46.73 28.62
CA SER A 368 -48.85 46.79 27.16
C SER A 368 -49.21 48.20 26.66
N SER A 369 -49.03 48.40 25.35
CA SER A 369 -49.81 49.30 24.47
C SER A 369 -49.36 50.76 24.22
N VAL A 370 -48.93 51.00 22.98
CA VAL A 370 -49.45 52.00 22.00
C VAL A 370 -49.40 53.51 22.31
N SER A 371 -49.07 54.31 21.28
CA SER A 371 -49.62 55.67 21.08
C SER A 371 -49.88 55.93 19.59
N ASN A 372 -50.93 56.70 19.28
CA ASN A 372 -51.49 56.90 17.93
C ASN A 372 -51.19 58.30 17.35
N VAL A 373 -51.15 58.41 16.01
CA VAL A 373 -51.69 59.59 15.28
C VAL A 373 -52.41 59.14 13.99
N VAL A 374 -53.73 59.42 13.95
CA VAL A 374 -54.65 59.75 12.82
C VAL A 374 -54.18 59.52 11.36
N GLY A 375 -54.98 58.95 10.42
CA GLY A 375 -56.38 58.49 10.49
C GLY A 375 -56.94 57.94 9.14
N GLY A 376 -58.18 57.43 9.12
CA GLY A 376 -58.89 56.84 7.95
C GLY A 376 -59.88 57.79 7.24
N PRO A 377 -61.01 57.36 6.62
CA PRO A 377 -61.64 56.02 6.53
C PRO A 377 -61.82 55.49 5.06
N GLY A 378 -62.41 54.32 4.75
CA GLY A 378 -62.91 53.17 5.53
C GLY A 378 -63.89 52.24 4.74
N LEU A 379 -64.44 51.21 5.43
CA LEU A 379 -65.54 50.28 5.07
C LEU A 379 -65.28 49.06 4.14
N ASP A 380 -65.45 47.86 4.74
CA ASP A 380 -66.25 46.67 4.36
C ASP A 380 -66.10 46.02 2.95
N ARG A 381 -66.14 44.68 2.73
CA ARG A 381 -66.64 43.55 3.54
C ARG A 381 -66.07 42.16 3.10
N GLU A 382 -66.60 41.07 3.69
CA GLU A 382 -66.23 39.65 3.54
C GLU A 382 -66.64 38.98 2.21
N GLY A 383 -65.99 37.86 1.83
CA GLY A 383 -66.47 36.95 0.77
C GLY A 383 -65.54 35.75 0.46
N GLN A 384 -66.04 34.51 0.60
CA GLN A 384 -65.37 33.24 0.25
C GLN A 384 -65.82 32.73 -1.13
N THR A 385 -64.99 31.95 -1.86
CA THR A 385 -65.30 30.57 -2.40
C THR A 385 -64.24 30.04 -3.40
N GLU A 386 -64.44 28.79 -3.86
CA GLU A 386 -63.52 27.88 -4.57
C GLU A 386 -63.55 27.94 -6.14
N PRO A 387 -62.70 27.17 -6.88
CA PRO A 387 -62.52 27.27 -8.35
C PRO A 387 -63.54 26.43 -9.17
N PRO A 388 -63.49 26.45 -10.53
CA PRO A 388 -62.90 25.33 -11.32
C PRO A 388 -62.41 25.83 -12.74
N PRO A 389 -62.39 25.06 -13.88
CA PRO A 389 -62.37 23.61 -14.16
C PRO A 389 -61.25 23.13 -15.16
N ARG A 390 -61.34 21.87 -15.64
CA ARG A 390 -60.63 21.25 -16.80
C ARG A 390 -61.64 20.90 -17.94
N THR A 391 -61.18 20.20 -19.00
CA THR A 391 -61.93 19.58 -20.15
C THR A 391 -62.13 20.55 -21.34
N ALA A 392 -62.14 20.20 -22.64
CA ALA A 392 -62.05 18.94 -23.44
C ALA A 392 -60.83 19.01 -24.42
N ALA A 393 -60.36 18.01 -25.19
CA ALA A 393 -60.80 16.67 -25.64
C ALA A 393 -61.58 16.58 -26.98
N GLU A 394 -60.83 16.56 -28.11
CA GLU A 394 -61.22 16.15 -29.49
C GLU A 394 -59.90 15.92 -30.31
N GLY A 395 -59.81 15.04 -31.33
CA GLY A 395 -60.83 14.06 -31.74
C GLY A 395 -60.70 13.43 -33.15
N GLU A 396 -59.52 13.12 -33.72
CA GLU A 396 -59.46 12.55 -35.09
C GLU A 396 -58.38 11.45 -35.34
N PHE A 397 -58.75 10.49 -36.19
CA PHE A 397 -58.05 9.26 -36.64
C PHE A 397 -58.76 8.79 -37.94
N PRO A 398 -58.24 7.86 -38.76
CA PRO A 398 -56.88 7.32 -38.85
C PRO A 398 -56.32 7.38 -40.30
N GLU A 399 -55.13 6.82 -40.54
CA GLU A 399 -54.98 5.88 -41.67
C GLU A 399 -53.87 4.86 -41.38
N GLN A 400 -54.09 3.59 -41.73
CA GLN A 400 -53.12 2.50 -41.63
C GLN A 400 -52.83 1.95 -43.02
N SER A 401 -51.59 1.54 -43.28
CA SER A 401 -51.27 0.68 -44.42
C SER A 401 -50.10 -0.26 -44.12
N THR A 402 -50.47 -1.52 -43.89
CA THR A 402 -49.74 -2.76 -44.23
C THR A 402 -48.22 -2.84 -44.01
N ALA A 403 -47.82 -3.74 -43.11
CA ALA A 403 -46.44 -4.17 -42.93
C ALA A 403 -45.93 -5.09 -44.07
N THR A 404 -44.61 -5.24 -44.17
CA THR A 404 -43.95 -6.50 -44.54
C THR A 404 -42.62 -6.58 -43.78
N ASP A 405 -42.26 -7.78 -43.35
CA ASP A 405 -41.08 -8.10 -42.53
C ASP A 405 -39.89 -8.52 -43.40
N LEU A 406 -38.66 -8.19 -42.99
CA LEU A 406 -37.40 -8.87 -43.30
C LEU A 406 -36.23 -8.25 -42.53
N SER A 407 -35.25 -9.06 -42.16
CA SER A 407 -34.25 -8.74 -41.11
C SER A 407 -32.87 -8.34 -41.66
N ASP A 408 -32.20 -7.39 -41.00
CA ASP A 408 -30.72 -7.34 -40.96
C ASP A 408 -30.21 -6.52 -39.74
N PRO A 409 -29.34 -7.04 -38.85
CA PRO A 409 -28.93 -6.36 -37.62
C PRO A 409 -27.63 -5.55 -37.78
N SER A 410 -27.70 -4.38 -38.44
CA SER A 410 -26.57 -3.44 -38.50
C SER A 410 -27.03 -1.98 -38.55
N SER A 411 -26.15 -1.06 -38.12
CA SER A 411 -26.36 0.40 -38.11
C SER A 411 -27.52 0.92 -37.23
N ALA A 412 -27.61 0.49 -35.98
CA ALA A 412 -28.31 1.24 -34.92
C ALA A 412 -27.45 2.42 -34.40
N ALA A 413 -27.00 3.30 -35.29
CA ALA A 413 -26.33 4.55 -34.94
C ALA A 413 -27.34 5.56 -34.38
N GLY A 414 -27.80 5.33 -33.15
CA GLY A 414 -28.86 6.11 -32.51
C GLY A 414 -28.47 7.57 -32.30
N THR A 415 -28.99 8.46 -33.16
CA THR A 415 -28.84 9.92 -33.06
C THR A 415 -29.68 10.48 -31.91
N GLY A 416 -29.28 10.18 -30.68
CA GLY A 416 -29.69 10.88 -29.46
C GLY A 416 -28.57 11.80 -28.98
N GLY A 417 -28.73 13.11 -29.15
CA GLY A 417 -27.74 14.11 -28.71
C GLY A 417 -27.68 14.22 -27.18
N GLY A 418 -26.91 13.33 -26.54
CA GLY A 418 -26.74 13.32 -25.09
C GLY A 418 -26.00 14.56 -24.58
N ALA A 419 -26.74 15.50 -23.99
CA ALA A 419 -26.20 16.69 -23.35
C ALA A 419 -25.53 16.35 -21.99
N GLY A 420 -24.41 15.63 -22.03
CA GLY A 420 -23.69 15.15 -20.85
C GLY A 420 -22.24 14.78 -21.14
N LEU A 421 -21.47 14.57 -20.07
CA LEU A 421 -20.06 14.20 -20.13
C LEU A 421 -19.95 12.67 -20.32
N VAL A 422 -19.44 12.22 -21.47
CA VAL A 422 -19.44 10.79 -21.86
C VAL A 422 -18.08 10.15 -21.64
N TRP A 423 -18.00 8.96 -21.03
CA TRP A 423 -16.72 8.25 -20.90
C TRP A 423 -16.27 7.72 -22.27
N ALA A 424 -15.15 8.23 -22.77
CA ALA A 424 -14.63 7.98 -24.11
C ALA A 424 -13.10 7.76 -24.04
N PRO A 425 -12.64 6.62 -23.50
CA PRO A 425 -11.22 6.35 -23.32
C PRO A 425 -10.51 6.22 -24.67
N SER A 426 -9.33 6.84 -24.79
CA SER A 426 -8.62 6.93 -26.08
C SER A 426 -7.77 5.71 -26.43
N ASN A 427 -7.68 4.72 -25.54
CA ASN A 427 -6.96 3.45 -25.71
C ASN A 427 -7.42 2.42 -24.65
N GLU A 428 -6.94 1.19 -24.76
CA GLU A 428 -7.29 0.07 -23.84
C GLU A 428 -6.91 0.35 -22.38
N GLN A 429 -5.76 0.99 -22.11
CA GLN A 429 -5.34 1.32 -20.74
C GLN A 429 -6.25 2.37 -20.09
N GLU A 430 -6.74 3.35 -20.87
CA GLU A 430 -7.77 4.28 -20.42
C GLU A 430 -9.13 3.58 -20.22
N GLY A 431 -9.43 2.53 -21.00
CA GLY A 431 -10.63 1.70 -20.86
C GLY A 431 -10.66 0.85 -19.59
N MET A 432 -9.49 0.53 -19.04
CA MET A 432 -9.33 -0.12 -17.73
C MET A 432 -9.54 0.82 -16.53
N ALA A 433 -9.94 2.08 -16.76
CA ALA A 433 -10.20 3.02 -15.67
C ALA A 433 -11.48 2.70 -14.87
N VAL A 434 -11.49 3.08 -13.60
CA VAL A 434 -12.70 3.08 -12.77
C VAL A 434 -13.22 4.50 -12.61
N ILE A 435 -14.46 4.70 -13.05
CA ILE A 435 -15.25 5.90 -12.77
C ILE A 435 -16.48 5.45 -11.99
N LEU A 436 -16.63 5.96 -10.76
CA LEU A 436 -17.79 5.69 -9.92
C LEU A 436 -18.66 6.95 -9.82
N THR A 437 -19.96 6.78 -9.69
CA THR A 437 -20.93 7.87 -9.49
C THR A 437 -21.78 7.60 -8.25
N THR A 438 -22.03 8.64 -7.45
CA THR A 438 -23.02 8.60 -6.37
C THR A 438 -24.19 9.54 -6.64
N GLY A 439 -25.40 9.00 -6.51
CA GLY A 439 -26.66 9.74 -6.56
C GLY A 439 -26.98 10.44 -5.23
N SER A 440 -28.00 11.29 -5.22
CA SER A 440 -28.47 11.99 -4.01
C SER A 440 -29.02 11.05 -2.92
N GLY A 441 -29.43 9.84 -3.29
CA GLY A 441 -29.82 8.77 -2.36
C GLY A 441 -28.65 7.92 -1.84
N GLY A 442 -27.41 8.22 -2.20
CA GLY A 442 -26.22 7.42 -1.84
C GLY A 442 -26.01 6.17 -2.71
N GLU A 443 -26.89 5.90 -3.67
CA GLU A 443 -26.73 4.83 -4.67
C GLU A 443 -25.40 4.98 -5.41
N LEU A 444 -24.65 3.88 -5.49
CA LEU A 444 -23.32 3.78 -6.10
C LEU A 444 -23.43 3.05 -7.44
N ALA A 445 -22.95 3.67 -8.51
CA ALA A 445 -22.82 3.01 -9.81
C ALA A 445 -21.38 3.14 -10.34
N ALA A 446 -21.00 2.25 -11.25
CA ALA A 446 -19.80 2.38 -12.06
C ALA A 446 -20.23 2.77 -13.48
N VAL A 447 -19.57 3.78 -14.06
CA VAL A 447 -19.86 4.21 -15.44
C VAL A 447 -19.31 3.15 -16.40
N GLU A 448 -20.07 2.83 -17.46
CA GLU A 448 -19.60 1.93 -18.52
C GLU A 448 -18.88 2.69 -19.64
N GLN A 449 -18.04 2.00 -20.41
CA GLN A 449 -17.32 2.59 -21.53
C GLN A 449 -18.31 3.04 -22.60
N GLY A 450 -18.27 4.33 -22.99
CA GLY A 450 -19.30 4.96 -23.83
C GLY A 450 -20.53 5.47 -23.08
N GLY A 451 -20.64 5.20 -21.78
CA GLY A 451 -21.72 5.68 -20.92
C GLY A 451 -21.61 7.16 -20.56
N ALA A 452 -22.74 7.82 -20.36
CA ALA A 452 -22.81 9.21 -19.91
C ALA A 452 -22.79 9.30 -18.38
N ILE A 453 -22.02 10.24 -17.84
CA ILE A 453 -22.06 10.62 -16.42
C ILE A 453 -23.39 11.37 -16.17
N PRO A 454 -24.28 10.88 -15.29
CA PRO A 454 -25.59 11.51 -15.10
C PRO A 454 -25.47 12.87 -14.39
N ALA A 455 -26.15 13.89 -14.93
CA ALA A 455 -26.19 15.21 -14.31
C ALA A 455 -26.82 15.17 -12.91
N GLY A 456 -26.25 15.92 -11.97
CA GLY A 456 -26.60 15.90 -10.55
C GLY A 456 -25.90 14.82 -9.72
N THR A 457 -25.25 13.82 -10.34
CA THR A 457 -24.42 12.84 -9.61
C THR A 457 -23.03 13.41 -9.32
N THR A 458 -22.45 12.99 -8.19
CA THR A 458 -21.02 13.20 -7.93
C THR A 458 -20.25 12.04 -8.55
N TRP A 459 -19.41 12.32 -9.54
CA TRP A 459 -18.51 11.34 -10.13
C TRP A 459 -17.12 11.42 -9.50
N VAL A 460 -16.50 10.27 -9.37
CA VAL A 460 -15.15 10.12 -8.82
C VAL A 460 -14.28 9.23 -9.70
N VAL A 461 -13.02 9.62 -9.84
CA VAL A 461 -11.95 8.79 -10.41
C VAL A 461 -10.88 8.65 -9.33
N PRO A 462 -10.59 7.43 -8.85
CA PRO A 462 -9.53 7.20 -7.86
C PRO A 462 -8.11 7.55 -8.39
N PRO A 463 -7.09 7.58 -7.52
CA PRO A 463 -5.70 7.70 -7.95
C PRO A 463 -5.27 6.61 -8.94
N ASN A 464 -4.17 6.87 -9.65
CA ASN A 464 -3.50 5.95 -10.60
C ASN A 464 -4.26 5.60 -11.88
N TYR A 465 -5.48 6.11 -12.06
CA TYR A 465 -6.16 6.12 -13.35
C TYR A 465 -5.84 7.40 -14.15
N ARG A 466 -5.76 7.23 -15.47
CA ARG A 466 -5.82 8.30 -16.47
C ARG A 466 -6.84 7.86 -17.51
N THR A 467 -7.79 8.71 -17.87
CA THR A 467 -8.81 8.37 -18.87
C THR A 467 -9.48 9.62 -19.45
N THR A 468 -9.98 9.51 -20.67
CA THR A 468 -10.59 10.62 -21.40
C THR A 468 -12.13 10.58 -21.36
N LEU A 469 -12.73 11.74 -21.15
CA LEU A 469 -14.16 12.02 -21.19
C LEU A 469 -14.45 12.98 -22.35
N ARG A 470 -15.53 12.77 -23.09
CA ARG A 470 -15.96 13.64 -24.20
C ARG A 470 -16.96 14.68 -23.69
N LEU A 471 -16.67 15.95 -23.95
CA LEU A 471 -17.57 17.08 -23.69
C LEU A 471 -18.73 17.10 -24.70
N PRO A 472 -19.91 17.67 -24.37
CA PRO A 472 -21.04 17.78 -25.31
C PRO A 472 -20.71 18.54 -26.59
N SER A 473 -19.76 19.48 -26.51
CA SER A 473 -19.22 20.28 -27.62
C SER A 473 -18.17 19.55 -28.48
N GLY A 474 -17.76 18.33 -28.09
CA GLY A 474 -16.84 17.48 -28.85
C GLY A 474 -15.37 17.56 -28.42
N GLY A 475 -14.99 18.48 -27.54
CA GLY A 475 -13.67 18.48 -26.89
C GLY A 475 -13.47 17.29 -25.94
N GLU A 476 -12.23 17.13 -25.50
CA GLU A 476 -11.78 16.01 -24.66
C GLU A 476 -11.32 16.52 -23.29
N TRP A 477 -11.74 15.86 -22.22
CA TRP A 477 -11.31 16.06 -20.85
C TRP A 477 -10.56 14.80 -20.40
N THR A 478 -9.23 14.83 -20.46
CA THR A 478 -8.39 13.74 -19.94
C THR A 478 -8.14 13.96 -18.45
N VAL A 479 -8.70 13.07 -17.62
CA VAL A 479 -8.45 13.03 -16.17
C VAL A 479 -6.99 12.66 -15.92
N GLY A 480 -6.27 13.51 -15.20
CA GLY A 480 -4.82 13.40 -14.92
C GLY A 480 -4.48 13.13 -13.45
N GLY A 481 -5.46 12.72 -12.63
CA GLY A 481 -5.29 12.44 -11.21
C GLY A 481 -6.62 12.27 -10.47
N PRO A 482 -6.59 12.05 -9.14
CA PRO A 482 -7.80 11.84 -8.36
C PRO A 482 -8.77 13.01 -8.53
N THR A 483 -10.01 12.70 -8.88
CA THR A 483 -11.03 13.69 -9.22
C THR A 483 -12.34 13.36 -8.50
N ARG A 484 -12.97 14.37 -7.88
CA ARG A 484 -14.29 14.35 -7.26
C ARG A 484 -15.04 15.60 -7.71
N ALA A 485 -16.03 15.44 -8.57
CA ALA A 485 -16.77 16.53 -9.18
C ALA A 485 -18.25 16.17 -9.40
N THR A 486 -19.10 17.18 -9.50
CA THR A 486 -20.53 17.03 -9.84
C THR A 486 -20.78 17.64 -11.21
N LEU A 487 -21.46 16.91 -12.10
CA LEU A 487 -21.91 17.48 -13.38
C LEU A 487 -23.21 18.27 -13.14
N VAL A 488 -23.18 19.59 -13.37
CA VAL A 488 -24.37 20.44 -13.28
C VAL A 488 -25.17 20.31 -14.58
N LYS A 489 -26.51 20.37 -14.48
CA LYS A 489 -27.43 20.08 -15.58
C LYS A 489 -27.62 21.31 -16.48
N ASP A 490 -26.72 21.49 -17.45
CA ASP A 490 -26.77 22.56 -18.43
C ASP A 490 -26.38 22.12 -19.85
N ALA A 491 -26.75 22.92 -20.86
CA ALA A 491 -26.43 22.67 -22.27
C ALA A 491 -24.95 22.94 -22.63
N VAL A 492 -24.24 23.66 -21.76
CA VAL A 492 -22.78 23.81 -21.77
C VAL A 492 -22.22 22.89 -20.69
N ALA A 493 -21.06 22.26 -20.91
CA ALA A 493 -20.40 21.47 -19.89
C ALA A 493 -20.12 22.31 -18.62
N HIS A 494 -20.89 22.09 -17.56
CA HIS A 494 -20.71 22.76 -16.27
C HIS A 494 -20.25 21.74 -15.23
N VAL A 495 -18.96 21.79 -14.91
CA VAL A 495 -18.33 20.88 -13.94
C VAL A 495 -18.10 21.63 -12.62
N ASN A 496 -18.69 21.13 -11.54
CA ASN A 496 -18.43 21.58 -10.18
C ASN A 496 -17.36 20.68 -9.55
N ALA A 497 -16.09 21.04 -9.73
CA ALA A 497 -14.96 20.28 -9.23
C ALA A 497 -14.65 20.66 -7.77
N LYS A 498 -14.59 19.66 -6.88
CA LYS A 498 -14.07 19.83 -5.51
C LYS A 498 -12.60 19.44 -5.43
N LEU A 499 -12.25 18.34 -6.10
CA LEU A 499 -10.89 17.89 -6.39
C LEU A 499 -10.85 17.54 -7.88
N ALA A 500 -9.86 17.99 -8.64
CA ALA A 500 -9.70 17.58 -10.04
C ALA A 500 -8.30 17.84 -10.57
N ARG A 501 -7.77 16.91 -11.36
CA ARG A 501 -6.64 17.13 -12.26
C ARG A 501 -7.06 16.78 -13.67
N ALA A 502 -6.93 17.71 -14.61
CA ALA A 502 -7.37 17.49 -15.97
C ALA A 502 -6.51 18.23 -17.01
N LEU A 503 -6.40 17.63 -18.19
CA LEU A 503 -6.07 18.34 -19.42
C LEU A 503 -7.35 18.38 -20.27
N VAL A 504 -7.77 19.57 -20.70
CA VAL A 504 -8.92 19.74 -21.59
C VAL A 504 -8.42 20.20 -22.96
N THR A 505 -8.77 19.49 -24.01
CA THR A 505 -8.34 19.70 -25.40
C THR A 505 -9.51 20.14 -26.27
N SER A 506 -9.31 21.21 -27.04
CA SER A 506 -10.31 21.71 -27.99
C SER A 506 -10.26 20.94 -29.31
N ASN A 507 -11.33 20.25 -29.67
CA ASN A 507 -11.50 19.67 -31.00
C ASN A 507 -12.22 20.63 -31.97
N ALA A 508 -12.86 21.67 -31.45
CA ALA A 508 -13.53 22.72 -32.22
C ALA A 508 -12.64 23.97 -32.42
N ALA A 509 -13.12 24.92 -33.25
CA ALA A 509 -12.48 26.24 -33.38
C ALA A 509 -12.61 27.11 -32.11
N SER A 510 -13.55 26.77 -31.22
CA SER A 510 -13.80 27.41 -29.93
C SER A 510 -14.49 26.42 -28.99
N GLU A 511 -13.78 25.76 -28.10
CA GLU A 511 -14.38 24.94 -27.02
C GLU A 511 -14.74 25.82 -25.83
N LYS A 512 -15.92 25.60 -25.20
CA LYS A 512 -16.40 26.38 -24.05
C LYS A 512 -16.97 25.51 -22.96
N PHE A 513 -16.54 25.72 -21.72
CA PHE A 513 -17.08 25.07 -20.53
C PHE A 513 -17.05 25.99 -19.31
N LEU A 514 -17.85 25.66 -18.29
CA LEU A 514 -17.93 26.35 -17.02
C LEU A 514 -17.34 25.47 -15.91
N LEU A 515 -16.32 25.96 -15.22
CA LEU A 515 -15.69 25.29 -14.09
C LEU A 515 -16.07 26.00 -12.80
N THR A 516 -16.91 25.39 -11.97
CA THR A 516 -17.11 25.82 -10.58
C THR A 516 -16.11 25.10 -9.69
N THR A 517 -15.45 25.85 -8.82
CA THR A 517 -14.46 25.36 -7.85
C THR A 517 -14.76 25.91 -6.45
N PRO A 518 -14.10 25.44 -5.38
CA PRO A 518 -14.31 26.00 -4.03
C PRO A 518 -13.81 27.45 -3.86
N VAL A 519 -12.98 27.98 -4.77
CA VAL A 519 -12.59 29.42 -4.79
C VAL A 519 -13.52 30.27 -5.66
N GLY A 520 -14.31 29.67 -6.55
CA GLY A 520 -15.26 30.38 -7.41
C GLY A 520 -15.51 29.75 -8.79
N PRO A 521 -16.42 30.35 -9.59
CA PRO A 521 -16.68 29.97 -10.98
C PRO A 521 -15.73 30.63 -11.99
N PHE A 522 -15.33 29.86 -13.00
CA PHE A 522 -14.50 30.28 -14.13
C PHE A 522 -15.14 29.80 -15.44
N ALA A 523 -15.55 30.71 -16.31
CA ALA A 523 -15.88 30.37 -17.69
C ALA A 523 -14.58 30.28 -18.50
N ILE A 524 -14.38 29.18 -19.21
CA ILE A 524 -13.13 28.88 -19.93
C ILE A 524 -13.43 28.64 -21.40
N GLU A 525 -12.71 29.37 -22.27
CA GLU A 525 -12.82 29.32 -23.73
C GLU A 525 -11.45 28.96 -24.33
N LEU A 526 -11.34 27.84 -25.03
CA LEU A 526 -10.12 27.44 -25.74
C LEU A 526 -10.23 27.92 -27.18
N VAL A 527 -9.29 28.75 -27.61
CA VAL A 527 -9.34 29.40 -28.93
C VAL A 527 -8.51 28.59 -29.92
N GLY A 528 -9.17 28.04 -30.94
CA GLY A 528 -8.57 27.20 -31.98
C GLY A 528 -8.48 25.71 -31.61
N ALA A 529 -8.63 24.86 -32.63
CA ALA A 529 -8.52 23.42 -32.49
C ALA A 529 -7.09 23.00 -32.11
N GLY A 530 -6.97 21.98 -31.25
CA GLY A 530 -5.70 21.53 -30.69
C GLY A 530 -5.09 22.45 -29.62
N SER A 531 -5.78 23.51 -29.18
CA SER A 531 -5.47 24.21 -27.92
C SER A 531 -5.76 23.30 -26.72
N ILE A 532 -5.00 23.45 -25.64
CA ILE A 532 -5.09 22.63 -24.42
C ILE A 532 -4.98 23.52 -23.18
N VAL A 533 -5.91 23.38 -22.23
CA VAL A 533 -5.81 23.95 -20.88
C VAL A 533 -5.57 22.85 -19.86
N ALA A 534 -4.70 23.09 -18.89
CA ALA A 534 -4.48 22.23 -17.74
C ALA A 534 -5.16 22.83 -16.49
N LEU A 535 -5.78 21.97 -15.70
CA LEU A 535 -6.52 22.32 -14.48
C LEU A 535 -6.00 21.51 -13.29
N ASP A 536 -5.61 22.17 -12.20
CA ASP A 536 -5.49 21.55 -10.86
C ASP A 536 -6.45 22.25 -9.91
N VAL A 537 -7.35 21.48 -9.28
CA VAL A 537 -8.31 21.93 -8.26
C VAL A 537 -8.11 21.06 -7.03
N GLY A 538 -7.79 21.68 -5.89
CA GLY A 538 -7.59 20.96 -4.64
C GLY A 538 -7.42 21.91 -3.45
N TYR A 539 -6.80 21.42 -2.38
CA TYR A 539 -6.51 22.18 -1.17
C TYR A 539 -5.01 22.08 -0.87
N ARG A 540 -4.41 23.16 -0.38
CA ARG A 540 -2.95 23.20 -0.17
C ARG A 540 -2.62 23.91 1.13
N ARG A 541 -1.62 23.39 1.85
CA ARG A 541 -1.16 23.97 3.11
C ARG A 541 -0.49 25.31 2.83
N ARG A 542 -0.85 26.32 3.64
CA ARG A 542 -0.30 27.67 3.69
C ARG A 542 0.46 27.92 4.99
N ALA A 543 -0.02 27.32 6.08
CA ALA A 543 0.53 27.46 7.43
C ALA A 543 0.44 26.14 8.23
N LEU A 544 0.97 26.15 9.45
CA LEU A 544 0.76 25.11 10.45
C LEU A 544 -0.62 25.29 11.10
N GLY A 545 -1.30 24.19 11.42
CA GLY A 545 -2.67 24.20 11.97
C GLY A 545 -3.62 23.23 11.26
N SER A 546 -4.89 23.26 11.69
CA SER A 546 -5.95 22.37 11.20
C SER A 546 -6.21 22.50 9.70
N LEU A 547 -6.34 21.38 8.99
CA LEU A 547 -6.78 21.36 7.58
C LEU A 547 -8.23 21.85 7.36
N LEU A 548 -9.01 21.95 8.44
CA LEU A 548 -10.38 22.47 8.40
C LEU A 548 -10.42 24.00 8.36
N ASP A 549 -9.34 24.68 8.80
CA ASP A 549 -9.20 26.13 8.73
C ASP A 549 -8.80 26.55 7.30
N ARG A 550 -9.66 27.34 6.65
CA ARG A 550 -9.46 27.80 5.26
C ARG A 550 -8.37 28.87 5.11
N THR A 551 -7.87 29.44 6.20
CA THR A 551 -6.67 30.30 6.20
C THR A 551 -5.39 29.48 6.21
N VAL A 552 -5.42 28.30 6.84
CA VAL A 552 -4.28 27.38 7.00
C VAL A 552 -4.16 26.40 5.83
N PHE A 553 -5.30 25.89 5.33
CA PHE A 553 -5.40 24.92 4.25
C PHE A 553 -6.43 25.39 3.19
N PRO A 554 -6.18 26.55 2.53
CA PRO A 554 -7.09 27.10 1.54
C PRO A 554 -7.32 26.16 0.34
N PRO A 555 -8.51 26.21 -0.27
CA PRO A 555 -8.68 25.69 -1.63
C PRO A 555 -7.83 26.48 -2.63
N VAL A 556 -7.40 25.81 -3.68
CA VAL A 556 -6.55 26.34 -4.75
C VAL A 556 -7.09 25.86 -6.09
N VAL A 557 -7.08 26.76 -7.07
CA VAL A 557 -7.17 26.42 -8.49
C VAL A 557 -5.95 26.94 -9.23
N THR A 558 -5.42 26.15 -10.16
CA THR A 558 -4.56 26.65 -11.24
C THR A 558 -5.17 26.29 -12.60
N ILE A 559 -5.14 27.26 -13.52
CA ILE A 559 -5.64 27.15 -14.89
C ILE A 559 -4.50 27.59 -15.80
N VAL A 560 -3.87 26.67 -16.54
CA VAL A 560 -2.65 26.92 -17.31
C VAL A 560 -2.88 26.63 -18.79
N ALA A 561 -2.50 27.55 -19.67
CA ALA A 561 -2.52 27.30 -21.11
C ALA A 561 -1.35 26.39 -21.51
N ALA A 562 -1.61 25.08 -21.51
CA ALA A 562 -0.63 24.05 -21.85
C ALA A 562 -0.31 24.00 -23.36
N LYS A 563 -1.24 24.47 -24.22
CA LYS A 563 -1.02 24.64 -25.66
C LYS A 563 -2.01 25.65 -26.25
N GLY A 564 -1.57 26.46 -27.21
CA GLY A 564 -2.42 27.38 -27.95
C GLY A 564 -2.83 28.61 -27.13
N ARG A 565 -4.12 28.98 -27.15
CA ARG A 565 -4.66 30.14 -26.44
C ARG A 565 -5.89 29.77 -25.64
N VAL A 566 -5.97 30.29 -24.41
CA VAL A 566 -7.08 30.06 -23.49
C VAL A 566 -7.55 31.40 -22.94
N ARG A 567 -8.85 31.67 -22.99
CA ARG A 567 -9.48 32.82 -22.35
C ARG A 567 -10.23 32.37 -21.12
N VAL A 568 -9.94 32.99 -19.99
CA VAL A 568 -10.49 32.65 -18.67
C VAL A 568 -11.22 33.86 -18.10
N THR A 569 -12.51 33.71 -17.83
CA THR A 569 -13.35 34.75 -17.24
C THR A 569 -13.78 34.29 -15.84
N PRO A 570 -13.10 34.76 -14.77
CA PRO A 570 -13.54 34.51 -13.40
C PRO A 570 -14.75 35.38 -13.05
N SER A 571 -15.77 34.81 -12.43
CA SER A 571 -16.91 35.57 -11.89
C SER A 571 -16.90 35.55 -10.36
N THR A 572 -17.43 36.60 -9.72
CA THR A 572 -17.64 36.59 -8.27
C THR A 572 -18.78 35.64 -7.88
N GLN A 573 -18.90 35.32 -6.59
CA GLN A 573 -20.02 34.53 -6.08
C GLN A 573 -21.37 35.28 -6.27
N ASP A 574 -21.34 36.61 -6.35
CA ASP A 574 -22.48 37.49 -6.69
C ASP A 574 -22.83 37.49 -8.20
N GLY A 575 -22.26 36.58 -8.99
CA GLY A 575 -22.51 36.45 -10.42
C GLY A 575 -21.86 37.53 -11.30
N SER A 576 -21.16 38.51 -10.72
CA SER A 576 -20.49 39.57 -11.48
C SER A 576 -19.26 39.04 -12.21
N ALA A 577 -19.32 38.97 -13.53
CA ALA A 577 -18.20 38.55 -14.36
C ALA A 577 -17.07 39.59 -14.35
N SER A 578 -15.83 39.14 -14.12
CA SER A 578 -14.64 39.98 -14.28
C SER A 578 -14.29 40.16 -15.76
N GLN A 579 -13.34 41.05 -16.05
CA GLN A 579 -12.73 41.12 -17.38
C GLN A 579 -12.07 39.77 -17.74
N ALA A 580 -12.32 39.30 -18.97
CA ALA A 580 -11.73 38.07 -19.48
C ALA A 580 -10.20 38.20 -19.64
N ILE A 581 -9.47 37.18 -19.18
CA ILE A 581 -8.00 37.11 -19.18
C ILE A 581 -7.55 36.15 -20.26
N GLU A 582 -6.78 36.62 -21.24
CA GLU A 582 -6.16 35.75 -22.27
C GLU A 582 -4.79 35.24 -21.80
N LEU A 583 -4.61 33.92 -21.86
CA LEU A 583 -3.41 33.16 -21.48
C LEU A 583 -2.81 32.50 -22.73
N THR A 584 -1.49 32.55 -22.84
CA THR A 584 -0.68 31.90 -23.89
C THR A 584 0.19 30.79 -23.32
N LEU A 585 0.88 30.02 -24.16
CA LEU A 585 1.68 28.84 -23.78
C LEU A 585 2.53 29.07 -22.52
N GLY A 586 2.28 28.27 -21.47
CA GLY A 586 3.00 28.33 -20.19
C GLY A 586 2.58 29.45 -19.24
N GLU A 587 1.62 30.30 -19.63
CA GLU A 587 0.97 31.24 -18.72
C GLU A 587 -0.18 30.57 -17.98
N GLY A 588 -0.33 30.93 -16.70
CA GLY A 588 -1.40 30.44 -15.85
C GLY A 588 -2.13 31.54 -15.10
N LEU A 589 -3.32 31.20 -14.63
CA LEU A 589 -4.10 31.94 -13.66
C LEU A 589 -4.27 31.06 -12.41
N ALA A 590 -3.95 31.58 -11.24
CA ALA A 590 -4.10 30.89 -9.96
C ALA A 590 -4.98 31.70 -9.00
N ALA A 591 -5.85 31.04 -8.24
CA ALA A 591 -6.61 31.65 -7.15
C ALA A 591 -6.56 30.75 -5.91
N VAL A 592 -6.51 31.38 -4.73
CA VAL A 592 -6.24 30.72 -3.45
C VAL A 592 -7.20 31.27 -2.39
N GLY A 593 -8.01 30.41 -1.78
CA GLY A 593 -9.05 30.82 -0.84
C GLY A 593 -9.96 31.90 -1.45
N MET A 594 -10.08 33.04 -0.76
CA MET A 594 -10.86 34.20 -1.22
C MET A 594 -10.02 35.28 -1.92
N GLU A 595 -8.76 34.99 -2.28
CA GLU A 595 -7.92 35.95 -2.99
C GLU A 595 -8.31 36.11 -4.46
N ARG A 596 -8.15 37.34 -4.99
CA ARG A 596 -8.34 37.61 -6.42
C ARG A 596 -7.38 36.75 -7.27
N PRO A 597 -7.83 36.19 -8.40
CA PRO A 597 -6.98 35.42 -9.30
C PRO A 597 -5.74 36.23 -9.78
N LYS A 598 -4.56 35.59 -9.73
CA LYS A 598 -3.26 36.16 -10.09
C LYS A 598 -2.70 35.43 -11.32
N ARG A 599 -2.18 36.17 -12.29
CA ARG A 599 -1.43 35.59 -13.42
C ARG A 599 -0.05 35.13 -12.95
N PHE A 600 0.45 34.04 -13.52
CA PHE A 600 1.80 33.53 -13.32
C PHE A 600 2.35 32.90 -14.61
N LYS A 601 3.64 32.55 -14.60
CA LYS A 601 4.25 31.68 -15.62
C LYS A 601 4.70 30.39 -14.96
N LEU A 602 4.49 29.28 -15.66
CA LEU A 602 4.85 27.95 -15.20
C LEU A 602 6.37 27.83 -15.08
N GLY A 603 6.89 27.73 -13.85
CA GLY A 603 8.33 27.51 -13.61
C GLY A 603 8.74 26.09 -14.00
N ARG A 604 7.96 25.11 -13.54
CA ARG A 604 8.20 23.68 -13.77
C ARG A 604 6.95 22.96 -14.24
N ILE A 605 7.09 22.07 -15.24
CA ILE A 605 5.98 21.22 -15.72
C ILE A 605 5.60 20.21 -14.61
N PRO A 606 4.35 20.21 -14.11
CA PRO A 606 3.92 19.28 -13.06
C PRO A 606 3.98 17.83 -13.53
N ALA A 607 4.43 16.92 -12.66
CA ALA A 607 4.64 15.51 -13.01
C ALA A 607 3.36 14.84 -13.58
N TRP A 608 2.19 15.20 -13.05
CA TRP A 608 0.89 14.66 -13.48
C TRP A 608 0.47 15.02 -14.92
N TYR A 609 1.09 16.01 -15.56
CA TYR A 609 0.87 16.27 -16.99
C TYR A 609 1.24 15.04 -17.83
N ARG A 610 2.27 14.27 -17.41
CA ARG A 610 2.77 13.08 -18.10
C ARG A 610 1.91 11.85 -17.76
N GLN A 611 1.81 10.91 -18.69
CA GLN A 611 1.06 9.65 -18.49
C GLN A 611 1.74 8.75 -17.44
N SER A 612 3.08 8.72 -17.40
CA SER A 612 3.89 7.79 -16.61
C SER A 612 4.26 8.28 -15.20
N HIS A 613 3.34 8.93 -14.48
CA HIS A 613 3.63 9.47 -13.13
C HIS A 613 3.47 8.44 -12.01
N SER A 614 2.48 7.53 -12.10
CA SER A 614 2.21 6.51 -11.09
C SER A 614 3.29 5.42 -11.02
N ARG A 615 3.50 4.84 -9.84
CA ARG A 615 4.36 3.66 -9.67
C ARG A 615 3.71 2.46 -10.40
N PRO A 616 4.44 1.62 -11.14
CA PRO A 616 3.85 0.46 -11.85
C PRO A 616 3.06 -0.48 -10.93
N ILE A 617 3.50 -0.65 -9.68
CA ILE A 617 2.78 -1.48 -8.70
C ILE A 617 1.41 -0.90 -8.31
N ASP A 618 1.28 0.42 -8.23
CA ASP A 618 -0.02 1.06 -7.96
C ASP A 618 -0.95 0.99 -9.19
N GLN A 619 -0.39 1.07 -10.40
CA GLN A 619 -1.15 0.83 -11.64
C GLN A 619 -1.68 -0.61 -11.70
N LEU A 620 -0.89 -1.60 -11.26
CA LEU A 620 -1.31 -2.98 -11.18
C LEU A 620 -2.36 -3.22 -10.07
N GLY A 621 -2.25 -2.51 -8.94
CA GLY A 621 -3.30 -2.45 -7.91
C GLY A 621 -4.61 -1.85 -8.42
N ALA A 622 -4.52 -0.80 -9.23
CA ALA A 622 -5.68 -0.19 -9.90
C ALA A 622 -6.29 -1.12 -10.97
N GLN A 623 -5.48 -1.82 -11.77
CA GLN A 623 -5.99 -2.83 -12.72
C GLN A 623 -6.70 -3.99 -12.03
N ASP A 624 -6.22 -4.45 -10.87
CA ASP A 624 -6.91 -5.44 -10.05
C ASP A 624 -8.25 -4.89 -9.52
N LEU A 625 -8.28 -3.67 -8.98
CA LEU A 625 -9.52 -3.00 -8.56
C LEU A 625 -10.53 -2.89 -9.72
N ALA A 626 -10.09 -2.46 -10.90
CA ALA A 626 -10.94 -2.33 -12.08
C ALA A 626 -11.55 -3.66 -12.54
N ARG A 627 -10.74 -4.72 -12.57
CA ARG A 627 -11.16 -6.08 -12.94
C ARG A 627 -12.19 -6.64 -11.95
N GLU A 628 -11.95 -6.44 -10.66
CA GLU A 628 -12.78 -7.00 -9.59
C GLU A 628 -14.11 -6.24 -9.39
N LEU A 629 -14.15 -4.93 -9.68
CA LEU A 629 -15.41 -4.16 -9.72
C LEU A 629 -16.21 -4.39 -11.02
N ALA A 630 -15.57 -4.81 -12.13
CA ALA A 630 -16.26 -5.06 -13.39
C ALA A 630 -17.34 -6.16 -13.27
N ALA A 631 -17.10 -7.18 -12.45
CA ALA A 631 -18.06 -8.26 -12.18
C ALA A 631 -19.27 -7.85 -11.32
N ALA A 632 -19.25 -6.65 -10.72
CA ALA A 632 -20.31 -6.12 -9.87
C ALA A 632 -21.01 -4.88 -10.47
N ARG A 633 -20.84 -4.63 -11.78
CA ARG A 633 -21.54 -3.53 -12.47
C ARG A 633 -23.04 -3.80 -12.57
N GLY A 634 -23.83 -2.73 -12.58
CA GLY A 634 -25.30 -2.78 -12.67
C GLY A 634 -26.05 -2.91 -11.34
N ASP A 635 -25.42 -3.38 -10.26
CA ASP A 635 -26.02 -3.49 -8.92
C ASP A 635 -25.24 -2.65 -7.91
N SER A 636 -25.88 -1.61 -7.36
CA SER A 636 -25.29 -0.70 -6.37
C SER A 636 -24.89 -1.40 -5.06
N LEU A 637 -25.63 -2.42 -4.63
CA LEU A 637 -25.34 -3.13 -3.39
C LEU A 637 -24.18 -4.10 -3.62
N ALA A 638 -24.18 -4.86 -4.71
CA ALA A 638 -23.07 -5.73 -5.07
C ALA A 638 -21.77 -4.94 -5.27
N LEU A 639 -21.83 -3.78 -5.94
CA LEU A 639 -20.68 -2.91 -6.16
C LEU A 639 -20.12 -2.36 -4.84
N ALA A 640 -20.99 -1.89 -3.94
CA ALA A 640 -20.59 -1.39 -2.62
C ALA A 640 -20.14 -2.50 -1.64
N GLN A 641 -20.60 -3.74 -1.82
CA GLN A 641 -20.06 -4.90 -1.12
C GLN A 641 -18.69 -5.31 -1.68
N ARG A 642 -18.53 -5.35 -3.01
CA ARG A 642 -17.29 -5.76 -3.65
C ARG A 642 -16.15 -4.76 -3.40
N LEU A 643 -16.42 -3.46 -3.45
CA LEU A 643 -15.45 -2.43 -3.06
C LEU A 643 -14.95 -2.63 -1.63
N ARG A 644 -15.86 -2.90 -0.67
CA ARG A 644 -15.49 -3.16 0.73
C ARG A 644 -14.71 -4.47 0.90
N GLN A 645 -15.08 -5.55 0.23
CA GLN A 645 -14.28 -6.80 0.23
C GLN A 645 -12.85 -6.59 -0.30
N LEU A 646 -12.66 -5.65 -1.24
CA LEU A 646 -11.35 -5.40 -1.83
C LEU A 646 -10.40 -4.62 -0.91
N THR A 647 -10.89 -3.91 0.12
CA THR A 647 -10.01 -3.18 1.07
C THR A 647 -9.15 -4.12 1.91
N GLU A 648 -9.59 -5.37 2.12
CA GLU A 648 -8.82 -6.41 2.82
C GLU A 648 -7.93 -7.25 1.88
N HIS A 649 -8.09 -7.10 0.54
CA HIS A 649 -7.50 -7.98 -0.47
C HIS A 649 -6.01 -8.28 -0.26
N ARG A 650 -5.61 -9.54 -0.47
CA ARG A 650 -4.26 -10.07 -0.17
C ARG A 650 -3.09 -9.22 -0.68
N ARG A 651 -3.24 -8.54 -1.82
CA ARG A 651 -2.24 -7.63 -2.41
C ARG A 651 -2.44 -6.21 -1.86
N PRO A 652 -1.48 -5.61 -1.11
CA PRO A 652 -1.69 -4.32 -0.47
C PRO A 652 -1.91 -3.19 -1.47
N GLU A 653 -1.34 -3.22 -2.68
CA GLU A 653 -1.58 -2.21 -3.70
C GLU A 653 -3.03 -2.16 -4.21
N ALA A 654 -3.69 -3.32 -4.33
CA ALA A 654 -5.10 -3.40 -4.75
C ALA A 654 -6.04 -3.05 -3.59
N ALA A 655 -5.69 -3.45 -2.37
CA ALA A 655 -6.37 -3.02 -1.16
C ALA A 655 -6.27 -1.50 -0.94
N ALA A 656 -5.08 -0.91 -1.12
CA ALA A 656 -4.87 0.53 -1.06
C ALA A 656 -5.67 1.26 -2.16
N ALA A 657 -5.73 0.73 -3.38
CA ALA A 657 -6.58 1.28 -4.44
C ALA A 657 -8.07 1.27 -4.05
N ALA A 658 -8.57 0.18 -3.44
CA ALA A 658 -9.95 0.10 -2.95
C ALA A 658 -10.21 1.10 -1.80
N ILE A 659 -9.29 1.21 -0.84
CA ILE A 659 -9.37 2.18 0.28
C ILE A 659 -9.36 3.62 -0.25
N GLN A 660 -8.53 3.92 -1.26
CA GLN A 660 -8.50 5.23 -1.92
C GLN A 660 -9.77 5.52 -2.72
N ALA A 661 -10.43 4.51 -3.29
CA ALA A 661 -11.72 4.66 -3.94
C ALA A 661 -12.86 4.91 -2.92
N SER A 662 -12.91 4.18 -1.81
CA SER A 662 -13.80 4.48 -0.67
C SER A 662 -13.62 5.92 -0.18
N LEU A 663 -12.37 6.34 0.08
CA LEU A 663 -12.06 7.73 0.48
C LEU A 663 -12.59 8.74 -0.53
N MET A 664 -12.37 8.52 -1.83
CA MET A 664 -12.87 9.43 -2.87
C MET A 664 -14.40 9.52 -2.93
N LEU A 665 -15.13 8.45 -2.57
CA LEU A 665 -16.59 8.47 -2.40
C LEU A 665 -17.04 9.23 -1.15
N GLY A 666 -16.20 9.28 -0.12
CA GLY A 666 -16.47 9.91 1.19
C GLY A 666 -16.44 8.94 2.38
N ASP A 667 -16.10 7.67 2.13
CA ASP A 667 -15.97 6.63 3.14
C ASP A 667 -14.53 6.58 3.69
N PHE A 668 -14.37 6.99 4.96
CA PHE A 668 -13.09 6.98 5.67
C PHE A 668 -12.88 5.70 6.52
N GLU A 669 -13.87 4.82 6.63
CA GLU A 669 -13.81 3.65 7.52
C GLU A 669 -12.63 2.71 7.18
N PRO A 670 -12.39 2.33 5.91
CA PRO A 670 -11.26 1.45 5.55
C PRO A 670 -9.88 2.07 5.79
N MET A 671 -9.77 3.41 5.78
CA MET A 671 -8.51 4.09 6.11
C MET A 671 -8.16 3.89 7.59
N VAL A 672 -9.14 4.05 8.48
CA VAL A 672 -8.90 3.96 9.94
C VAL A 672 -8.84 2.50 10.40
N ARG A 673 -9.77 1.65 9.93
CA ARG A 673 -9.88 0.24 10.34
C ARG A 673 -8.86 -0.70 9.70
N VAL A 674 -8.42 -0.43 8.47
CA VAL A 674 -7.54 -1.34 7.72
C VAL A 674 -6.17 -0.70 7.47
N LEU A 675 -6.12 0.42 6.72
CA LEU A 675 -4.85 1.02 6.26
C LEU A 675 -3.90 1.36 7.42
N LEU A 676 -4.39 2.05 8.44
CA LEU A 676 -3.58 2.50 9.58
C LEU A 676 -3.17 1.37 10.53
N ARG A 677 -3.89 0.25 10.52
CA ARG A 677 -3.71 -0.86 11.49
C ARG A 677 -2.76 -1.95 11.00
N GLU A 678 -2.44 -2.00 9.70
CA GLU A 678 -1.64 -3.08 9.11
C GLU A 678 -0.31 -2.60 8.50
N ALA A 679 0.80 -3.28 8.84
CA ALA A 679 2.14 -2.93 8.38
C ALA A 679 2.36 -3.03 6.86
N ARG A 680 1.56 -3.84 6.14
CA ARG A 680 1.68 -4.07 4.69
C ARG A 680 1.38 -2.83 3.83
N PHE A 681 0.80 -1.78 4.41
CA PHE A 681 0.53 -0.51 3.74
C PHE A 681 1.65 0.53 3.93
N SER A 682 2.86 0.10 4.32
CA SER A 682 4.05 0.94 4.50
C SER A 682 4.28 1.94 3.34
N ALA A 683 4.18 1.45 2.10
CA ALA A 683 4.32 2.23 0.86
C ALA A 683 3.06 3.02 0.44
N HIS A 684 1.97 2.95 1.22
CA HIS A 684 0.65 3.53 0.90
C HIS A 684 0.11 4.48 1.97
N TRP A 685 0.63 4.48 3.20
CA TRP A 685 0.19 5.39 4.27
C TRP A 685 0.24 6.86 3.86
N ASN A 686 1.43 7.37 3.49
CA ASN A 686 1.62 8.78 3.13
C ASN A 686 0.66 9.25 2.02
N PRO A 687 0.64 8.66 0.80
CA PRO A 687 -0.24 9.13 -0.27
C PRO A 687 -1.73 8.97 0.05
N THR A 688 -2.12 7.98 0.84
CA THR A 688 -3.54 7.78 1.22
C THR A 688 -3.98 8.76 2.31
N LEU A 689 -3.10 9.09 3.27
CA LEU A 689 -3.37 10.13 4.27
C LEU A 689 -3.39 11.53 3.64
N GLU A 690 -2.52 11.81 2.65
CA GLU A 690 -2.54 13.04 1.86
C GLU A 690 -3.84 13.15 1.03
N LEU A 691 -4.27 12.05 0.38
CA LEU A 691 -5.58 12.00 -0.30
C LEU A 691 -6.75 12.23 0.67
N ALA A 692 -6.73 11.59 1.83
CA ALA A 692 -7.77 11.77 2.84
C ALA A 692 -7.83 13.21 3.38
N GLN A 693 -6.69 13.90 3.52
CA GLN A 693 -6.68 15.33 3.83
C GLN A 693 -7.35 16.16 2.72
N GLN A 694 -7.13 15.83 1.43
CA GLN A 694 -7.82 16.48 0.31
C GLN A 694 -9.34 16.24 0.34
N VAL A 695 -9.77 15.00 0.56
CA VAL A 695 -11.19 14.64 0.65
C VAL A 695 -11.83 15.34 1.84
N LEU A 696 -11.24 15.27 3.04
CA LEU A 696 -11.84 15.91 4.22
C LEU A 696 -11.87 17.43 4.10
N ALA A 697 -10.89 18.04 3.43
CA ALA A 697 -10.95 19.46 3.09
C ALA A 697 -12.03 19.77 2.03
N ALA A 698 -12.36 18.84 1.14
CA ALA A 698 -13.45 18.96 0.16
C ALA A 698 -14.85 18.75 0.77
N THR A 699 -14.98 17.91 1.80
CA THR A 699 -16.23 17.57 2.52
C THR A 699 -16.08 17.78 4.03
N PRO A 700 -15.93 19.02 4.51
CA PRO A 700 -15.70 19.32 5.94
C PRO A 700 -16.84 18.84 6.86
N GLU A 701 -18.04 18.64 6.33
CA GLU A 701 -19.19 18.02 7.01
C GLU A 701 -18.91 16.60 7.54
N ALA A 702 -17.91 15.88 7.00
CA ALA A 702 -17.50 14.57 7.50
C ALA A 702 -16.63 14.63 8.78
N ALA A 703 -16.16 15.81 9.19
CA ALA A 703 -15.11 15.94 10.21
C ALA A 703 -15.45 15.35 11.58
N SER A 704 -16.69 15.48 12.06
CA SER A 704 -17.13 14.85 13.31
C SER A 704 -17.14 13.33 13.20
N VAL A 705 -17.73 12.79 12.13
CA VAL A 705 -17.80 11.34 11.89
C VAL A 705 -16.41 10.71 11.80
N VAL A 706 -15.45 11.38 11.15
CA VAL A 706 -14.06 10.93 11.10
C VAL A 706 -13.36 11.05 12.46
N GLN A 707 -13.63 12.09 13.24
CA GLN A 707 -13.12 12.21 14.61
C GLN A 707 -13.65 11.08 15.51
N ASP A 708 -14.96 10.82 15.48
CA ASP A 708 -15.61 9.77 16.26
C ASP A 708 -15.07 8.38 15.89
N LEU A 709 -14.85 8.12 14.59
CA LEU A 709 -14.22 6.90 14.10
C LEU A 709 -12.78 6.72 14.62
N PHE A 710 -11.97 7.79 14.65
CA PHE A 710 -10.63 7.74 15.25
C PHE A 710 -10.68 7.45 16.76
N VAL A 711 -11.64 8.04 17.50
CA VAL A 711 -11.83 7.82 18.94
C VAL A 711 -12.32 6.39 19.24
N GLN A 712 -13.19 5.83 18.39
CA GLN A 712 -13.68 4.45 18.52
C GLN A 712 -12.58 3.40 18.28
N GLU A 713 -11.65 3.65 17.35
CA GLU A 713 -10.63 2.66 16.97
C GLU A 713 -9.34 2.72 17.81
N PHE A 714 -9.04 3.87 18.43
CA PHE A 714 -7.74 4.12 19.10
C PHE A 714 -7.89 4.67 20.54
N ASP A 715 -9.06 4.49 21.17
CA ASP A 715 -9.33 4.87 22.57
C ASP A 715 -8.93 6.32 22.91
N GLN A 716 -8.30 6.51 24.08
CA GLN A 716 -7.73 7.77 24.58
C GLN A 716 -6.65 8.39 23.65
N LYS A 717 -6.15 7.64 22.66
CA LYS A 717 -5.20 8.13 21.65
C LYS A 717 -5.88 8.56 20.35
N GLY A 718 -7.13 8.18 20.11
CA GLY A 718 -7.87 8.50 18.90
C GLY A 718 -8.01 9.99 18.65
N GLU A 719 -8.36 10.76 19.69
CA GLU A 719 -8.40 12.22 19.55
C GLU A 719 -7.01 12.80 19.26
N ALA A 720 -5.96 12.35 19.96
CA ALA A 720 -4.59 12.82 19.73
C ALA A 720 -4.10 12.49 18.31
N ALA A 721 -4.43 11.31 17.79
CA ALA A 721 -4.14 10.90 16.42
C ALA A 721 -4.94 11.73 15.40
N TYR A 722 -6.24 11.94 15.61
CA TYR A 722 -7.06 12.78 14.73
C TYR A 722 -6.55 14.24 14.68
N ARG A 723 -6.22 14.82 15.84
CA ARG A 723 -5.60 16.15 15.95
C ARG A 723 -4.24 16.21 15.21
N ALA A 724 -3.41 15.19 15.35
CA ALA A 724 -2.12 15.07 14.65
C ALA A 724 -2.30 14.96 13.13
N TRP A 725 -3.17 14.06 12.64
CA TRP A 725 -3.44 13.89 11.21
C TRP A 725 -4.06 15.14 10.58
N THR A 726 -4.97 15.83 11.28
CA THR A 726 -5.53 17.10 10.80
C THR A 726 -4.55 18.27 10.88
N GLY A 727 -3.40 18.11 11.56
CA GLY A 727 -2.32 19.10 11.68
C GLY A 727 -2.54 20.16 12.77
N GLN A 728 -3.43 19.92 13.73
CA GLN A 728 -3.74 20.86 14.80
C GLN A 728 -2.52 21.16 15.68
N VAL A 729 -2.28 22.45 15.94
CA VAL A 729 -1.21 22.93 16.83
C VAL A 729 -1.72 22.91 18.26
N VAL A 730 -1.01 22.22 19.15
CA VAL A 730 -1.29 22.14 20.59
C VAL A 730 -0.46 23.21 21.30
N GLU A 731 -1.11 24.31 21.70
CA GLU A 731 -0.58 25.48 22.43
C GLU A 731 0.57 26.24 21.73
N SER A 732 1.66 25.56 21.38
CA SER A 732 2.79 26.11 20.62
C SER A 732 3.36 25.09 19.62
N PRO A 733 4.06 25.53 18.55
CA PRO A 733 4.67 24.61 17.59
C PRO A 733 5.69 23.64 18.21
N ASN A 734 6.47 24.08 19.21
CA ASN A 734 7.46 23.23 19.88
C ASN A 734 6.81 22.18 20.78
N GLN A 735 5.71 22.54 21.45
CA GLN A 735 4.91 21.62 22.26
C GLN A 735 4.17 20.61 21.38
N THR A 736 3.68 21.03 20.21
CA THR A 736 3.15 20.14 19.18
C THR A 736 4.20 19.12 18.72
N LEU A 737 5.43 19.54 18.43
CA LEU A 737 6.54 18.64 18.10
C LEU A 737 6.85 17.66 19.24
N ALA A 738 6.83 18.10 20.50
CA ALA A 738 7.01 17.24 21.66
C ALA A 738 5.87 16.21 21.80
N THR A 739 4.61 16.60 21.58
CA THR A 739 3.45 15.69 21.57
C THR A 739 3.57 14.65 20.46
N LEU A 740 3.91 15.06 19.23
CA LEU A 740 4.12 14.14 18.11
C LEU A 740 5.25 13.14 18.40
N ALA A 741 6.38 13.61 18.94
CA ALA A 741 7.49 12.75 19.36
C ALA A 741 7.14 11.86 20.57
N GLY A 742 6.11 12.20 21.34
CA GLY A 742 5.48 11.31 22.32
C GLY A 742 4.80 10.12 21.63
N LEU A 743 3.93 10.40 20.66
CA LEU A 743 3.11 9.42 19.93
C LEU A 743 3.91 8.44 19.04
N LEU A 744 5.17 8.73 18.68
CA LEU A 744 6.03 7.79 17.94
C LEU A 744 6.34 6.49 18.71
N ASP A 745 6.23 6.50 20.04
CA ASP A 745 6.58 5.42 20.98
C ASP A 745 5.33 4.64 21.46
N ASP A 746 4.17 4.92 20.86
CA ASP A 746 2.88 4.35 21.25
C ASP A 746 2.74 2.89 20.78
N PRO A 747 2.16 1.97 21.58
CA PRO A 747 1.99 0.57 21.17
C PRO A 747 1.12 0.39 19.91
N GLN A 748 0.17 1.28 19.63
CA GLN A 748 -0.71 1.17 18.47
C GLN A 748 0.00 1.65 17.18
N LEU A 749 0.07 0.78 16.16
CA LEU A 749 0.71 1.11 14.87
C LEU A 749 0.10 2.36 14.23
N ALA A 750 -1.24 2.46 14.23
CA ALA A 750 -1.97 3.60 13.67
C ALA A 750 -1.53 4.95 14.25
N VAL A 751 -1.36 5.01 15.58
CA VAL A 751 -0.91 6.21 16.29
C VAL A 751 0.52 6.58 15.86
N ARG A 752 1.42 5.60 15.73
CA ARG A 752 2.81 5.84 15.25
C ARG A 752 2.85 6.27 13.78
N VAL A 753 2.03 5.68 12.91
CA VAL A 753 1.92 6.04 11.48
C VAL A 753 1.44 7.48 11.33
N VAL A 754 0.36 7.85 12.03
CA VAL A 754 -0.19 9.20 12.01
C VAL A 754 0.77 10.22 12.62
N ALA A 755 1.46 9.89 13.70
CA ALA A 755 2.47 10.77 14.31
C ALA A 755 3.68 11.00 13.39
N ALA A 756 4.16 9.96 12.70
CA ALA A 756 5.24 10.08 11.72
C ALA A 756 4.83 10.93 10.51
N PHE A 757 3.63 10.70 9.98
CA PHE A 757 3.05 11.52 8.90
C PHE A 757 2.92 12.99 9.31
N ALA A 758 2.34 13.26 10.48
CA ALA A 758 2.19 14.61 11.01
C ALA A 758 3.54 15.30 11.23
N LEU A 759 4.54 14.59 11.78
CA LEU A 759 5.90 15.12 11.98
C LEU A 759 6.58 15.48 10.65
N ARG A 760 6.40 14.66 9.61
CA ARG A 760 6.86 14.97 8.24
C ARG A 760 6.17 16.22 7.67
N GLN A 761 4.85 16.36 7.84
CA GLN A 761 4.09 17.55 7.43
C GLN A 761 4.48 18.81 8.21
N PHE A 762 4.93 18.69 9.46
CA PHE A 762 5.30 19.82 10.33
C PHE A 762 6.75 20.30 10.15
N THR A 763 7.66 19.39 9.76
CA THR A 763 9.12 19.66 9.70
C THR A 763 9.74 19.52 8.32
N GLY A 764 9.05 18.91 7.35
CA GLY A 764 9.59 18.54 6.05
C GLY A 764 10.53 17.32 6.05
N ARG A 765 10.72 16.64 7.20
CA ARG A 765 11.67 15.52 7.37
C ARG A 765 10.98 14.20 7.69
N ASP A 766 11.47 13.09 7.14
CA ASP A 766 11.03 11.73 7.46
C ASP A 766 11.73 11.13 8.70
N PHE A 767 12.89 11.69 9.07
CA PHE A 767 13.81 11.17 10.09
C PHE A 767 14.25 9.70 9.88
N GLY A 768 14.04 9.15 8.67
CA GLY A 768 14.17 7.72 8.39
C GLY A 768 13.27 6.80 9.22
N TYR A 769 12.25 7.32 9.91
CA TYR A 769 11.46 6.55 10.87
C TYR A 769 10.49 5.56 10.20
N GLN A 770 10.41 4.35 10.74
CA GLN A 770 9.57 3.25 10.22
C GLN A 770 8.54 2.82 11.28
N PRO A 771 7.27 3.27 11.21
CA PRO A 771 6.26 2.99 12.23
C PRO A 771 6.01 1.50 12.53
N GLN A 772 6.23 0.61 11.55
CA GLN A 772 6.16 -0.85 11.71
C GLN A 772 7.34 -1.44 12.48
N PHE A 773 8.52 -0.80 12.41
CA PHE A 773 9.75 -1.21 13.08
C PHE A 773 10.18 -0.13 14.09
N ALA A 774 9.33 0.08 15.11
CA ALA A 774 9.47 1.15 16.09
C ALA A 774 10.69 0.95 17.01
N ASP A 775 11.87 1.36 16.55
CA ASP A 775 13.08 1.38 17.35
C ASP A 775 13.11 2.55 18.35
N ARG A 776 13.25 2.20 19.63
CA ARG A 776 13.36 3.12 20.75
C ARG A 776 14.61 4.01 20.67
N GLN A 777 15.72 3.55 20.08
CA GLN A 777 16.91 4.40 19.92
C GLN A 777 16.65 5.53 18.92
N THR A 778 16.01 5.22 17.80
CA THR A 778 15.57 6.17 16.77
C THR A 778 14.56 7.16 17.33
N VAL A 779 13.53 6.72 18.06
CA VAL A 779 12.59 7.63 18.74
C VAL A 779 13.31 8.55 19.74
N LEU A 780 14.27 8.03 20.50
CA LEU A 780 15.10 8.84 21.41
C LEU A 780 16.07 9.78 20.67
N ALA A 781 16.51 9.47 19.45
CA ALA A 781 17.28 10.37 18.60
C ALA A 781 16.40 11.53 18.10
N ILE A 782 15.22 11.23 17.55
CA ILE A 782 14.23 12.21 17.08
C ILE A 782 13.84 13.17 18.21
N ARG A 783 13.51 12.64 19.40
CA ARG A 783 13.22 13.45 20.59
C ARG A 783 14.35 14.43 20.94
N ARG A 784 15.62 13.99 20.84
CA ARG A 784 16.81 14.82 21.10
C ARG A 784 17.04 15.90 20.04
N GLU A 785 16.78 15.62 18.76
CA GLU A 785 16.91 16.64 17.69
C GLU A 785 15.86 17.74 17.82
N LEU A 786 14.61 17.35 18.11
CA LEU A 786 13.49 18.26 18.31
C LEU A 786 13.69 19.12 19.58
N SER A 787 14.07 18.51 20.70
CA SER A 787 14.38 19.27 21.93
C SER A 787 15.60 20.17 21.79
N GLY A 788 16.55 19.80 20.91
CA GLY A 788 17.77 20.55 20.64
C GLY A 788 17.60 21.73 19.68
N GLY A 789 16.37 22.03 19.20
CA GLY A 789 16.09 23.14 18.29
C GLY A 789 16.74 23.04 16.90
N ARG A 790 17.32 21.88 16.56
CA ARG A 790 18.01 21.63 15.28
C ARG A 790 17.05 21.50 14.10
N VAL A 791 15.80 21.18 14.40
CA VAL A 791 14.69 21.16 13.44
C VAL A 791 13.69 22.20 13.89
N GLN A 792 13.37 23.13 13.00
CA GLN A 792 12.33 24.13 13.21
C GLN A 792 11.06 23.71 12.45
N PRO A 793 9.86 24.08 12.93
CA PRO A 793 8.63 23.94 12.17
C PRO A 793 8.69 24.68 10.82
N LEU A 794 8.01 24.16 9.80
CA LEU A 794 7.88 24.84 8.50
C LEU A 794 7.08 26.14 8.65
N ALA A 795 7.78 27.27 8.59
CA ALA A 795 7.20 28.59 8.83
C ALA A 795 6.23 29.07 7.74
N GLN A 796 6.47 28.67 6.48
CA GLN A 796 5.61 28.96 5.33
C GLN A 796 5.65 27.78 4.36
N PHE A 797 4.58 27.62 3.58
CA PHE A 797 4.43 26.60 2.56
C PHE A 797 4.17 27.29 1.22
N ASP A 798 4.83 26.87 0.13
CA ASP A 798 4.52 27.39 -1.20
C ASP A 798 3.19 26.79 -1.68
N VAL A 799 2.14 27.62 -1.62
CA VAL A 799 0.79 27.27 -2.02
C VAL A 799 0.68 27.10 -3.54
N LEU A 800 1.62 27.61 -4.32
CA LEU A 800 1.63 27.63 -5.78
C LEU A 800 2.96 27.09 -6.33
N TRP A 801 3.34 25.87 -5.92
CA TRP A 801 4.52 25.12 -6.37
C TRP A 801 4.74 25.04 -7.91
N GLU A 802 3.74 25.36 -8.73
CA GLU A 802 3.90 25.59 -10.18
C GLU A 802 4.68 26.87 -10.56
N GLN A 803 4.87 27.78 -9.59
CA GLN A 803 5.62 29.04 -9.72
C GLN A 803 7.06 28.91 -9.24
N SER A 804 7.37 27.88 -8.43
CA SER A 804 8.74 27.60 -8.00
C SER A 804 9.58 27.16 -9.21
N PRO A 805 10.85 27.61 -9.33
CA PRO A 805 11.76 27.20 -10.40
C PRO A 805 12.23 25.74 -10.24
#